data_AF-A0A4R4TJ14-F1
#
_entry.id   AF-A0A4R4TJ14-F1
#
_cell.length_a   1.000
_cell.length_b   1.000
_cell.length_c   1.000
_cell.angle_alpha   90.00
_cell.angle_beta   90.00
_cell.angle_gamma   90.00
#
_symmetry.space_group_name_H-M   'P 1'
#
loop_
_entity.id
_entity.type
_entity.pdbx_description
1 polymer ?
#
loop_
_entity_poly.entity_id
_entity_poly.type
_entity_poly.pdbx_seq_one_letter_code
_entity_poly.pdbx_strand_id
1 'polypeptide(L)'
;MVAGLTFRLFGPLEVADGSGHSLDLGTRKQRALVAMLALEPGRVVSLDRLIDELWAGEPPARATRTLQAYIAHLRRVLEPDRAPRTPPAVLLTREPGYQLAVPPGRIDLWRFTAWTDAGRAALARGAHAEAVETLDQALDLWRGDALGEFAGWEFARPVVTRLTEVRAGAREDRFDARLALGEAAALIPGLEALVEEEPYRERAWSLLVLALYRAGRQADALAALRRVRTRLSDDLGLRPGPELQELERSVFDQSPSLRPPSREAAPRSAGPSAEPSAGLSEEPPAEPPAELDGDGLVARSAQLALLERRLGEVRRGRGGVVLVTGEAGIGKTRLVRAAAELAAARGFRLAWGRCVDGTAPAFWPWRQIIREAGDESGLLSLDTLPAPQDPATALFTMYEQVLDVLTGDETPVTIVLDDLHWADVSSLRLLTFVADAAVRHRLLVLVTCRPEPGDHPSALRDTLAALARLAERVELGPFTADDVAAYLRARGVVEEPGLAEALLARTGGNPFYLGEVLRLRGSERTVPSGARDVIERRVARLPEETRALLHAAAVAGRDVGIDVLEAVTDTTPEQVMTAMESAIATGLMIEPPPSPLPAAGPAPGAPMPASAAKPGAPMPGTSVPATSMPATSAPATSVPATSMPGTSVPGTSVPGTSVPGTSVPGTSVPGTSVPGTSVPAMSMPGTSAPGASVVGGVGYRFVHALVQEALYAGLSRLERSRLHLRVGEALEPVLPEAESATLAHHFAQAAGLGGADRAVKHASRAARHATRQLAHTEAADLWTLALSVLPPGRDAERSRILTELGQAHRTVGRPEEARRDWEEAIRIARGIGDREALIPAVTAIGGPSLWNWRPYGVVDSEMIATIEDLLNGPLADADRAALLGALALELHYGPRSAAGEEHAAEAVELARKTGDVPLLARTLNNYLLAAFRPGRNAARRAAAEELANLSGLPVSGEVMARVFLMSCLLRDGDLPGWDRELARCETLLDAAPRPELESMVRVAQTARSTLDGRWDEAEELLAHDMRFGSTVWGSRFRYLVTTFTCRRAQGRVPEMLDELVSAAGEPDLAPLRPVAVLAAVEADRPAMARELIGLWGTEIPDDWVGDFLIPVWGLVAARLGTPDPRDLYHRLVPYADQFVVAGMGTACWGSTHLVLAELARSLEDDGAARAHVSAAHKAHKTHGFGYRASRRAEDP
;
A
#
# COMPACT_ATOMS: atom_id res chain seq x y z
N MET A 1 -6.67 54.00 10.72
CA MET A 1 -7.64 53.07 11.33
C MET A 1 -7.78 51.84 10.46
N VAL A 2 -6.91 50.84 10.63
CA VAL A 2 -7.00 49.51 9.95
C VAL A 2 -7.81 48.51 10.81
N ALA A 3 -8.26 48.94 11.99
CA ALA A 3 -8.66 48.08 13.10
C ALA A 3 -10.08 47.46 13.03
N GLY A 4 -10.84 47.69 11.95
CA GLY A 4 -12.27 47.32 11.89
C GLY A 4 -12.64 46.16 10.97
N LEU A 5 -11.84 45.84 9.95
CA LEU A 5 -12.26 44.89 8.91
C LEU A 5 -12.27 43.44 9.41
N THR A 6 -13.33 42.70 9.10
CA THR A 6 -13.43 41.25 9.34
C THR A 6 -13.75 40.53 8.05
N PHE A 7 -13.05 39.42 7.81
CA PHE A 7 -13.17 38.62 6.59
C PHE A 7 -13.81 37.28 6.96
N ARG A 8 -14.91 36.94 6.28
CA ARG A 8 -15.66 35.71 6.52
C ARG A 8 -15.65 34.84 5.26
N LEU A 9 -15.02 33.68 5.35
CA LEU A 9 -14.78 32.73 4.27
C LEU A 9 -15.54 31.40 4.45
N PHE A 10 -16.13 31.13 5.62
CA PHE A 10 -17.02 29.97 5.80
C PHE A 10 -18.43 30.33 5.35
N GLY A 11 -18.79 29.97 4.11
CA GLY A 11 -19.93 30.46 3.36
C GLY A 11 -19.52 31.39 2.21
N PRO A 12 -20.46 32.15 1.61
CA PRO A 12 -20.12 33.21 0.66
C PRO A 12 -19.16 34.23 1.28
N LEU A 13 -18.22 34.74 0.47
CA LEU A 13 -17.24 35.72 0.94
C LEU A 13 -17.95 36.99 1.40
N GLU A 14 -17.73 37.37 2.65
CA GLU A 14 -18.18 38.64 3.22
C GLU A 14 -16.99 39.36 3.84
N VAL A 15 -16.91 40.68 3.60
CA VAL A 15 -15.99 41.56 4.31
C VAL A 15 -16.82 42.62 4.99
N ALA A 16 -16.77 42.68 6.31
CA ALA A 16 -17.51 43.64 7.10
C ALA A 16 -16.59 44.70 7.72
N ASP A 17 -17.07 45.93 7.81
CA ASP A 17 -16.37 47.02 8.48
C ASP A 17 -16.43 46.91 10.02
N GLY A 18 -15.80 47.87 10.71
CA GLY A 18 -15.77 47.89 12.18
C GLY A 18 -17.14 48.10 12.85
N SER A 19 -18.16 48.45 12.09
CA SER A 19 -19.55 48.58 12.53
C SER A 19 -20.43 47.37 12.15
N GLY A 20 -19.85 46.37 11.48
CA GLY A 20 -20.53 45.14 11.07
C GLY A 20 -21.27 45.21 9.73
N HIS A 21 -21.16 46.31 8.97
CA HIS A 21 -21.78 46.43 7.66
C HIS A 21 -20.96 45.71 6.58
N SER A 22 -21.62 44.90 5.73
CA SER A 22 -20.98 44.18 4.63
C SER A 22 -20.62 45.13 3.49
N LEU A 23 -19.38 45.03 3.00
CA LEU A 23 -18.86 45.83 1.89
C LEU A 23 -19.14 45.16 0.53
N ASP A 24 -19.51 45.96 -0.47
CA ASP A 24 -19.64 45.48 -1.86
C ASP A 24 -18.27 45.47 -2.56
N LEU A 25 -17.66 44.28 -2.61
CA LEU A 25 -16.35 44.04 -3.23
C LEU A 25 -16.40 43.99 -4.77
N GLY A 26 -17.59 44.07 -5.37
CA GLY A 26 -17.80 44.03 -6.81
C GLY A 26 -17.94 42.61 -7.39
N THR A 27 -17.41 42.42 -8.60
CA THR A 27 -17.58 41.20 -9.40
C THR A 27 -17.01 39.95 -8.74
N ARG A 28 -17.46 38.76 -9.17
CA ARG A 28 -16.97 37.46 -8.68
C ARG A 28 -15.43 37.32 -8.75
N LYS A 29 -14.79 37.89 -9.77
CA LYS A 29 -13.31 37.91 -9.90
C LYS A 29 -12.63 38.84 -8.88
N GLN A 30 -13.22 40.00 -8.57
CA GLN A 30 -12.72 40.89 -7.52
C GLN A 30 -12.88 40.26 -6.13
N ARG A 31 -13.99 39.55 -5.91
CA ARG A 31 -14.23 38.77 -4.69
C ARG A 31 -13.23 37.60 -4.57
N ALA A 32 -13.00 36.84 -5.64
CA ALA A 32 -12.00 35.77 -5.67
C ALA A 32 -10.57 36.27 -5.37
N LEU A 33 -10.21 37.45 -5.87
CA LEU A 33 -8.94 38.11 -5.56
C LEU A 33 -8.78 38.38 -4.05
N VAL A 34 -9.83 38.88 -3.38
CA VAL A 34 -9.82 39.06 -1.93
C VAL A 34 -9.71 37.72 -1.20
N ALA A 35 -10.45 36.70 -1.64
CA ALA A 35 -10.39 35.36 -1.06
C ALA A 35 -8.97 34.78 -1.14
N MET A 36 -8.33 34.81 -2.32
CA MET A 36 -6.95 34.32 -2.51
C MET A 36 -5.94 35.03 -1.59
N LEU A 37 -6.09 36.33 -1.39
CA LEU A 37 -5.21 37.09 -0.49
C LEU A 37 -5.51 36.82 1.00
N ALA A 38 -6.78 36.57 1.36
CA ALA A 38 -7.19 36.24 2.72
C ALA A 38 -6.78 34.82 3.15
N LEU A 39 -6.54 33.93 2.20
CA LEU A 39 -5.94 32.61 2.44
C LEU A 39 -4.47 32.71 2.89
N GLU A 40 -3.79 33.81 2.59
CA GLU A 40 -2.36 34.03 2.84
C GLU A 40 -2.13 35.35 3.60
N PRO A 41 -2.70 35.53 4.81
CA PRO A 41 -2.65 36.81 5.51
C PRO A 41 -1.21 37.22 5.82
N GLY A 42 -0.87 38.46 5.50
CA GLY A 42 0.48 38.97 5.71
C GLY A 42 1.55 38.35 4.81
N ARG A 43 1.19 37.53 3.81
CA ARG A 43 2.12 37.04 2.78
C ARG A 43 1.85 37.69 1.42
N VAL A 44 2.89 37.78 0.59
CA VAL A 44 2.80 38.32 -0.77
C VAL A 44 2.34 37.21 -1.70
N VAL A 45 1.22 37.40 -2.40
CA VAL A 45 0.78 36.54 -3.49
C VAL A 45 1.23 37.15 -4.81
N SER A 46 1.97 36.38 -5.62
CA SER A 46 2.57 36.86 -6.87
C SER A 46 1.52 37.27 -7.90
N LEU A 47 1.90 38.22 -8.76
CA LEU A 47 1.06 38.68 -9.86
C LEU A 47 0.62 37.51 -10.78
N ASP A 48 1.56 36.63 -11.13
CA ASP A 48 1.32 35.51 -12.05
C ASP A 48 0.33 34.51 -11.46
N ARG A 49 0.49 34.14 -10.17
CA ARG A 49 -0.46 33.26 -9.47
C ARG A 49 -1.86 33.85 -9.43
N LEU A 50 -2.00 35.16 -9.15
CA LEU A 50 -3.30 35.83 -9.17
C LEU A 50 -3.92 35.85 -10.56
N ILE A 51 -3.11 35.95 -11.62
CA ILE A 51 -3.59 35.90 -13.00
C ILE A 51 -4.05 34.48 -13.35
N ASP A 52 -3.20 33.49 -13.16
CA ASP A 52 -3.49 32.11 -13.55
C ASP A 52 -4.77 31.59 -12.88
N GLU A 53 -4.92 31.84 -11.58
CA GLU A 53 -6.08 31.38 -10.78
C GLU A 53 -7.37 32.15 -11.07
N LEU A 54 -7.30 33.45 -11.42
CA LEU A 54 -8.50 34.24 -11.76
C LEU A 54 -9.09 33.91 -13.13
N TRP A 55 -8.27 33.33 -14.01
CA TRP A 55 -8.62 33.08 -15.40
C TRP A 55 -8.44 31.61 -15.82
N ALA A 56 -8.13 30.70 -14.88
CA ALA A 56 -7.95 29.27 -15.13
C ALA A 56 -7.00 28.97 -16.32
N GLY A 57 -5.91 29.73 -16.42
CA GLY A 57 -4.93 29.60 -17.50
C GLY A 57 -5.30 30.27 -18.84
N GLU A 58 -6.47 30.91 -18.96
CA GLU A 58 -6.89 31.68 -20.15
C GLU A 58 -6.98 33.20 -19.87
N PRO A 59 -5.86 33.88 -19.56
CA PRO A 59 -5.88 35.30 -19.25
C PRO A 59 -6.15 36.17 -20.50
N PRO A 60 -6.91 37.27 -20.37
CA PRO A 60 -7.07 38.22 -21.46
C PRO A 60 -5.72 38.89 -21.79
N ALA A 61 -5.53 39.35 -23.03
CA ALA A 61 -4.28 39.97 -23.52
C ALA A 61 -3.78 41.18 -22.69
N ARG A 62 -4.61 41.73 -21.79
CA ARG A 62 -4.27 42.80 -20.84
C ARG A 62 -4.60 42.43 -19.40
N ALA A 63 -4.35 41.19 -18.99
CA ALA A 63 -4.65 40.66 -17.65
C ALA A 63 -4.03 41.49 -16.52
N THR A 64 -2.75 41.87 -16.63
CA THR A 64 -2.08 42.71 -15.63
C THR A 64 -2.79 44.05 -15.41
N ARG A 65 -3.20 44.74 -16.49
CA ARG A 65 -3.94 46.01 -16.39
C ARG A 65 -5.33 45.82 -15.78
N THR A 66 -5.98 44.70 -16.09
CA THR A 66 -7.30 44.34 -15.54
C THR A 66 -7.20 44.06 -14.05
N LEU A 67 -6.18 43.31 -13.62
CA LEU A 67 -5.88 43.03 -12.22
C LEU A 67 -5.56 44.32 -11.45
N GLN A 68 -4.76 45.23 -12.01
CA GLN A 68 -4.49 46.55 -11.40
C GLN A 68 -5.78 47.36 -11.21
N ALA A 69 -6.72 47.30 -12.16
CA ALA A 69 -8.03 47.95 -12.03
C ALA A 69 -8.88 47.32 -10.90
N TYR A 70 -8.84 45.99 -10.75
CA TYR A 70 -9.49 45.30 -9.63
C TYR A 70 -8.89 45.74 -8.28
N ILE A 71 -7.57 45.79 -8.15
CA ILE A 71 -6.88 46.27 -6.94
C ILE A 71 -7.23 47.73 -6.63
N ALA A 72 -7.29 48.61 -7.63
CA ALA A 72 -7.65 50.02 -7.44
C ALA A 72 -9.10 50.19 -6.99
N HIS A 73 -10.03 49.34 -7.45
CA HIS A 73 -11.40 49.30 -6.95
C HIS A 73 -11.46 48.79 -5.51
N LEU A 74 -10.84 47.64 -5.22
CA LEU A 74 -10.83 47.04 -3.88
C LEU A 74 -10.22 47.97 -2.82
N ARG A 75 -9.17 48.73 -3.15
CA ARG A 75 -8.61 49.76 -2.24
C ARG A 75 -9.61 50.85 -1.88
N ARG A 76 -10.49 51.26 -2.79
CA ARG A 76 -11.52 52.26 -2.51
C ARG A 76 -12.64 51.69 -1.63
N VAL A 77 -12.96 50.41 -1.82
CA VAL A 77 -14.01 49.72 -1.05
C VAL A 77 -13.54 49.39 0.37
N LEU A 78 -12.31 48.87 0.51
CA LEU A 78 -11.75 48.45 1.80
C LEU A 78 -11.27 49.65 2.66
N GLU A 79 -10.97 50.78 2.04
CA GLU A 79 -10.50 52.00 2.72
C GLU A 79 -11.27 53.24 2.23
N PRO A 80 -12.59 53.35 2.49
CA PRO A 80 -13.43 54.42 1.94
C PRO A 80 -13.03 55.82 2.46
N ASP A 81 -12.55 55.91 3.70
CA ASP A 81 -12.12 57.16 4.34
C ASP A 81 -10.66 57.53 4.05
N ARG A 82 -9.99 56.83 3.14
CA ARG A 82 -8.58 57.09 2.81
C ARG A 82 -8.44 58.40 2.04
N ALA A 83 -7.73 59.36 2.62
CA ALA A 83 -7.43 60.64 1.98
C ALA A 83 -6.68 60.46 0.64
N PRO A 84 -7.00 61.24 -0.41
CA PRO A 84 -6.31 61.16 -1.70
C PRO A 84 -4.79 61.26 -1.54
N ARG A 85 -4.04 60.46 -2.32
CA ARG A 85 -2.55 60.42 -2.37
C ARG A 85 -1.83 59.91 -1.10
N THR A 86 -2.53 59.38 -0.11
CA THR A 86 -1.90 58.61 1.00
C THR A 86 -1.65 57.16 0.59
N PRO A 87 -0.62 56.43 1.04
CA PRO A 87 -0.42 55.02 0.69
C PRO A 87 -1.54 54.11 1.26
N PRO A 88 -1.91 53.00 0.58
CA PRO A 88 -2.88 52.03 1.11
C PRO A 88 -2.28 51.29 2.31
N ALA A 89 -3.10 50.95 3.31
CA ALA A 89 -2.67 50.23 4.51
C ALA A 89 -3.19 48.78 4.56
N VAL A 90 -4.33 48.49 3.93
CA VAL A 90 -4.95 47.15 3.92
C VAL A 90 -4.42 46.27 2.78
N LEU A 91 -4.43 46.77 1.54
CA LEU A 91 -4.03 46.02 0.35
C LEU A 91 -2.74 46.59 -0.25
N LEU A 92 -1.61 46.01 0.16
CA LEU A 92 -0.27 46.50 -0.13
C LEU A 92 0.25 45.94 -1.47
N THR A 93 0.99 46.76 -2.21
CA THR A 93 1.80 46.29 -3.33
C THR A 93 3.19 45.97 -2.80
N ARG A 94 3.65 44.73 -2.98
CA ARG A 94 4.95 44.23 -2.55
C ARG A 94 5.47 43.32 -3.64
N GLU A 95 6.60 43.63 -4.25
CA GLU A 95 7.13 42.79 -5.34
C GLU A 95 7.37 41.35 -4.85
N PRO A 96 7.00 40.31 -5.65
CA PRO A 96 6.47 40.36 -7.02
C PRO A 96 4.92 40.37 -7.15
N GLY A 97 4.16 40.87 -6.17
CA GLY A 97 2.70 40.92 -6.24
C GLY A 97 1.98 41.79 -5.19
N TYR A 98 0.96 41.21 -4.53
CA TYR A 98 0.09 41.92 -3.58
C TYR A 98 -0.05 41.17 -2.25
N GLN A 99 -0.25 41.92 -1.17
CA GLN A 99 -0.36 41.39 0.19
C GLN A 99 -1.58 42.00 0.88
N LEU A 100 -2.38 41.16 1.55
CA LEU A 100 -3.42 41.61 2.47
C LEU A 100 -2.82 41.75 3.87
N ALA A 101 -2.66 42.99 4.32
CA ALA A 101 -2.05 43.35 5.59
C ALA A 101 -3.09 43.38 6.72
N VAL A 102 -3.69 42.22 7.00
CA VAL A 102 -4.71 42.03 8.03
C VAL A 102 -4.24 40.94 9.01
N PRO A 103 -4.36 41.15 10.34
CA PRO A 103 -4.02 40.11 11.31
C PRO A 103 -4.84 38.84 11.09
N PRO A 104 -4.26 37.63 11.21
CA PRO A 104 -4.99 36.38 11.01
C PRO A 104 -6.26 36.27 11.86
N GLY A 105 -6.25 36.77 13.10
CA GLY A 105 -7.42 36.78 13.98
C GLY A 105 -8.61 37.62 13.52
N ARG A 106 -8.53 38.34 12.39
CA ARG A 106 -9.66 39.03 11.75
C ARG A 106 -10.30 38.25 10.60
N ILE A 107 -9.75 37.08 10.31
CA ILE A 107 -10.18 36.17 9.26
C ILE A 107 -10.75 34.93 9.95
N ASP A 108 -12.02 34.61 9.71
CA ASP A 108 -12.71 33.49 10.37
C ASP A 108 -11.98 32.15 10.19
N LEU A 109 -11.42 31.89 9.01
CA LEU A 109 -10.61 30.69 8.72
C LEU A 109 -9.50 30.47 9.74
N TRP A 110 -8.69 31.50 10.00
CA TRP A 110 -7.55 31.40 10.91
C TRP A 110 -7.96 31.41 12.38
N ARG A 111 -9.11 32.01 12.70
CA ARG A 111 -9.72 31.89 14.04
C ARG A 111 -10.21 30.48 14.29
N PHE A 112 -10.88 29.87 13.30
CA PHE A 112 -11.38 28.50 13.38
C PHE A 112 -10.25 27.50 13.62
N THR A 113 -9.14 27.61 12.89
CA THR A 113 -7.98 26.73 13.12
C THR A 113 -7.41 26.94 14.52
N ALA A 114 -7.22 28.18 14.96
CA ALA A 114 -6.68 28.47 16.29
C ALA A 114 -7.60 27.97 17.43
N TRP A 115 -8.92 28.12 17.30
CA TRP A 115 -9.88 27.63 18.29
C TRP A 115 -10.02 26.10 18.27
N THR A 116 -9.88 25.46 17.10
CA THR A 116 -9.86 24.00 17.02
C THR A 116 -8.62 23.43 17.72
N ASP A 117 -7.44 24.03 17.50
CA ASP A 117 -6.20 23.64 18.18
C ASP A 117 -6.29 23.86 19.69
N ALA A 118 -6.86 24.98 20.13
CA ALA A 118 -7.08 25.27 21.55
C ALA A 118 -8.06 24.28 22.20
N GLY A 119 -9.17 23.94 21.51
CA GLY A 119 -10.12 22.94 21.97
C GLY A 119 -9.51 21.54 22.10
N ARG A 120 -8.67 21.15 21.14
CA ARG A 120 -7.89 19.89 21.19
C ARG A 120 -6.88 19.88 22.34
N ALA A 121 -6.21 21.00 22.59
CA ALA A 121 -5.31 21.12 23.74
C ALA A 121 -6.06 21.05 25.08
N ALA A 122 -7.27 21.61 25.17
CA ALA A 122 -8.12 21.48 26.35
C ALA A 122 -8.59 20.04 26.57
N LEU A 123 -8.95 19.31 25.51
CA LEU A 123 -9.25 17.87 25.55
C LEU A 123 -8.08 17.05 26.09
N ALA A 124 -6.87 17.28 25.56
CA ALA A 124 -5.68 16.55 25.98
C ALA A 124 -5.33 16.74 27.47
N ARG A 125 -5.72 17.88 28.06
CA ARG A 125 -5.54 18.16 29.49
C ARG A 125 -6.73 17.73 30.36
N GLY A 126 -7.76 17.10 29.79
CA GLY A 126 -8.98 16.70 30.51
C GLY A 126 -9.94 17.85 30.85
N ALA A 127 -9.71 19.06 30.33
CA ALA A 127 -10.57 20.22 30.53
C ALA A 127 -11.79 20.18 29.59
N HIS A 128 -12.63 19.15 29.73
CA HIS A 128 -13.70 18.85 28.77
C HIS A 128 -14.72 19.98 28.59
N ALA A 129 -15.08 20.72 29.65
CA ALA A 129 -16.00 21.85 29.55
C ALA A 129 -15.42 23.03 28.74
N GLU A 130 -14.14 23.36 28.96
CA GLU A 130 -13.41 24.39 28.20
C GLU A 130 -13.28 24.00 26.72
N ALA A 131 -13.01 22.71 26.47
CA ALA A 131 -12.96 22.18 25.11
C ALA A 131 -14.30 22.33 24.38
N VAL A 132 -15.42 22.01 25.03
CA VAL A 132 -16.76 22.18 24.45
C VAL A 132 -17.01 23.65 24.10
N GLU A 133 -16.78 24.57 25.04
CA GLU A 133 -17.01 25.99 24.81
C GLU A 133 -16.17 26.53 23.63
N THR A 134 -14.89 26.15 23.58
CA THR A 134 -13.97 26.61 22.53
C THR A 134 -14.31 26.01 21.16
N LEU A 135 -14.69 24.72 21.11
CA LEU A 135 -15.08 24.05 19.87
C LEU A 135 -16.47 24.48 19.37
N ASP A 136 -17.40 24.81 20.27
CA ASP A 136 -18.68 25.44 19.92
C ASP A 136 -18.43 26.80 19.24
N GLN A 137 -17.58 27.64 19.82
CA GLN A 137 -17.19 28.92 19.22
C GLN A 137 -16.54 28.74 17.84
N ALA A 138 -15.71 27.71 17.64
CA ALA A 138 -15.12 27.38 16.35
C ALA A 138 -16.17 26.99 15.30
N LEU A 139 -17.07 26.07 15.65
CA LEU A 139 -18.08 25.57 14.73
C LEU A 139 -19.13 26.63 14.38
N ASP A 140 -19.44 27.56 15.28
CA ASP A 140 -20.36 28.69 15.04
C ASP A 140 -19.84 29.70 13.99
N LEU A 141 -18.56 29.66 13.63
CA LEU A 141 -18.02 30.47 12.53
C LEU A 141 -18.53 30.00 11.16
N TRP A 142 -19.02 28.76 11.05
CA TRP A 142 -19.47 28.17 9.80
C TRP A 142 -20.90 28.59 9.45
N ARG A 143 -21.04 29.45 8.42
CA ARG A 143 -22.35 29.88 7.88
C ARG A 143 -22.82 29.03 6.69
N GLY A 144 -21.95 28.19 6.17
CA GLY A 144 -22.13 27.35 4.98
C GLY A 144 -20.79 26.71 4.59
N ASP A 145 -20.71 26.12 3.40
CA ASP A 145 -19.48 25.48 2.93
C ASP A 145 -18.30 26.46 2.87
N ALA A 146 -17.10 25.98 3.20
CA ALA A 146 -15.88 26.78 3.12
C ALA A 146 -15.71 27.30 1.68
N LEU A 147 -15.44 28.60 1.54
CA LEU A 147 -15.31 29.27 0.25
C LEU A 147 -16.48 28.96 -0.69
N GLY A 148 -17.72 28.86 -0.20
CA GLY A 148 -18.85 28.32 -0.98
C GLY A 148 -19.08 28.99 -2.34
N GLU A 149 -18.83 30.29 -2.47
CA GLU A 149 -18.90 31.02 -3.76
C GLU A 149 -17.85 30.54 -4.80
N PHE A 150 -16.74 29.96 -4.33
CA PHE A 150 -15.57 29.57 -5.10
C PHE A 150 -15.29 28.07 -5.05
N ALA A 151 -16.17 27.23 -4.50
CA ALA A 151 -15.92 25.80 -4.32
C ALA A 151 -15.49 25.06 -5.61
N GLY A 152 -15.95 25.52 -6.78
CA GLY A 152 -15.56 24.99 -8.10
C GLY A 152 -14.31 25.62 -8.73
N TRP A 153 -13.63 26.56 -8.06
CA TRP A 153 -12.42 27.22 -8.56
C TRP A 153 -11.18 26.45 -8.12
N GLU A 154 -10.15 26.40 -8.98
CA GLU A 154 -8.95 25.59 -8.74
C GLU A 154 -8.21 25.97 -7.45
N PHE A 155 -7.96 27.26 -7.19
CA PHE A 155 -7.34 27.73 -5.94
C PHE A 155 -8.08 27.30 -4.65
N ALA A 156 -9.40 27.11 -4.72
CA ALA A 156 -10.23 26.86 -3.55
C ALA A 156 -10.31 25.37 -3.19
N ARG A 157 -10.29 24.46 -4.18
CA ARG A 157 -10.51 23.02 -3.95
C ARG A 157 -9.62 22.42 -2.85
N PRO A 158 -8.29 22.60 -2.84
CA PRO A 158 -7.44 22.02 -1.81
C PRO A 158 -7.73 22.58 -0.40
N VAL A 159 -8.08 23.86 -0.34
CA VAL A 159 -8.40 24.54 0.92
C VAL A 159 -9.74 24.07 1.46
N VAL A 160 -10.75 23.93 0.60
CA VAL A 160 -12.08 23.41 0.98
C VAL A 160 -11.95 21.99 1.51
N THR A 161 -11.27 21.08 0.79
CA THR A 161 -11.05 19.70 1.24
C THR A 161 -10.39 19.66 2.61
N ARG A 162 -9.31 20.44 2.81
CA ARG A 162 -8.62 20.51 4.11
C ARG A 162 -9.55 21.05 5.22
N LEU A 163 -10.32 22.10 4.96
CA LEU A 163 -11.18 22.71 5.97
C LEU A 163 -12.39 21.84 6.33
N THR A 164 -12.94 21.11 5.36
CA THR A 164 -13.99 20.10 5.61
C THR A 164 -13.46 19.02 6.57
N GLU A 165 -12.24 18.55 6.34
CA GLU A 165 -11.60 17.54 7.21
C GLU A 165 -11.35 18.07 8.63
N VAL A 166 -10.88 19.32 8.76
CA VAL A 166 -10.70 19.97 10.07
C VAL A 166 -12.04 20.19 10.77
N ARG A 167 -13.11 20.55 10.04
CA ARG A 167 -14.47 20.70 10.59
C ARG A 167 -15.01 19.38 11.13
N ALA A 168 -14.86 18.31 10.37
CA ALA A 168 -15.27 16.99 10.81
C ALA A 168 -14.49 16.57 12.07
N GLY A 169 -13.18 16.81 12.11
CA GLY A 169 -12.35 16.58 13.31
C GLY A 169 -12.78 17.41 14.52
N ALA A 170 -13.11 18.70 14.33
CA ALA A 170 -13.60 19.56 15.39
C ALA A 170 -14.96 19.09 15.95
N ARG A 171 -15.85 18.55 15.10
CA ARG A 171 -17.12 17.94 15.53
C ARG A 171 -16.89 16.68 16.35
N GLU A 172 -15.98 15.80 15.92
CA GLU A 172 -15.59 14.60 16.66
C GLU A 172 -15.00 14.95 18.02
N ASP A 173 -14.04 15.88 18.06
CA ASP A 173 -13.41 16.36 19.30
C ASP A 173 -14.48 16.95 20.26
N ARG A 174 -15.46 17.70 19.74
CA ARG A 174 -16.58 18.22 20.54
C ARG A 174 -17.48 17.10 21.08
N PHE A 175 -17.80 16.09 20.26
CA PHE A 175 -18.59 14.95 20.70
C PHE A 175 -17.87 14.13 21.77
N ASP A 176 -16.56 13.94 21.62
CA ASP A 176 -15.72 13.26 22.60
C ASP A 176 -15.69 14.01 23.94
N ALA A 177 -15.50 15.33 23.91
CA ALA A 177 -15.56 16.18 25.10
C ALA A 177 -16.90 16.05 25.85
N ARG A 178 -18.02 16.08 25.12
CA ARG A 178 -19.37 15.94 25.72
C ARG A 178 -19.64 14.51 26.20
N LEU A 179 -19.10 13.49 25.53
CA LEU A 179 -19.17 12.10 25.99
C LEU A 179 -18.42 11.91 27.30
N ALA A 180 -17.27 12.57 27.48
CA ALA A 180 -16.51 12.58 28.72
C ALA A 180 -17.26 13.31 29.86
N LEU A 181 -18.06 14.33 29.55
CA LEU A 181 -18.96 15.01 30.50
C LEU A 181 -20.21 14.19 30.88
N GLY A 182 -20.42 13.03 30.26
CA GLY A 182 -21.53 12.12 30.55
C GLY A 182 -22.83 12.42 29.80
N GLU A 183 -22.77 13.18 28.70
CA GLU A 183 -23.95 13.63 27.94
C GLU A 183 -24.40 12.66 26.82
N ALA A 184 -24.04 11.37 26.91
CA ALA A 184 -24.13 10.41 25.82
C ALA A 184 -25.48 10.37 25.06
N ALA A 185 -26.60 10.36 25.78
CA ALA A 185 -27.92 10.27 25.15
C ALA A 185 -28.28 11.49 24.29
N ALA A 186 -27.82 12.69 24.67
CA ALA A 186 -28.12 13.94 23.95
C ALA A 186 -27.34 14.07 22.64
N LEU A 187 -26.26 13.30 22.46
CA LEU A 187 -25.36 13.39 21.32
C LEU A 187 -25.74 12.47 20.16
N ILE A 188 -26.57 11.45 20.41
CA ILE A 188 -26.91 10.41 19.42
C ILE A 188 -27.44 11.01 18.11
N PRO A 189 -28.43 11.93 18.09
CA PRO A 189 -28.93 12.49 16.83
C PRO A 189 -27.85 13.25 16.03
N GLY A 190 -26.95 13.95 16.74
CA GLY A 190 -25.86 14.68 16.11
C GLY A 190 -24.77 13.76 15.55
N LEU A 191 -24.51 12.63 16.22
CA LEU A 191 -23.60 11.59 15.75
C LEU A 191 -24.20 10.78 14.59
N GLU A 192 -25.51 10.52 14.60
CA GLU A 192 -26.23 9.92 13.48
C GLU A 192 -26.14 10.81 12.23
N ALA A 193 -26.34 12.12 12.37
CA ALA A 193 -26.16 13.06 11.26
C ALA A 193 -24.70 13.08 10.75
N LEU A 194 -23.71 13.04 11.64
CA LEU A 194 -22.29 13.02 11.25
C LEU A 194 -21.92 11.75 10.47
N VAL A 195 -22.41 10.57 10.86
CA VAL A 195 -22.11 9.33 10.12
C VAL A 195 -22.87 9.18 8.81
N GLU A 196 -23.99 9.90 8.61
CA GLU A 196 -24.62 9.96 7.29
C GLU A 196 -23.94 10.97 6.37
N GLU A 197 -23.44 12.09 6.92
CA GLU A 197 -22.64 13.06 6.17
C GLU A 197 -21.26 12.51 5.81
N GLU A 198 -20.62 11.77 6.71
CA GLU A 198 -19.26 11.22 6.57
C GLU A 198 -19.24 9.68 6.79
N PRO A 199 -19.83 8.90 5.86
CA PRO A 199 -20.11 7.48 6.06
C PRO A 199 -18.88 6.59 6.23
N TYR A 200 -17.72 7.01 5.73
CA TYR A 200 -16.48 6.24 5.79
C TYR A 200 -15.56 6.65 6.94
N ARG A 201 -16.01 7.56 7.81
CA ARG A 201 -15.19 8.11 8.91
C ARG A 201 -15.38 7.28 10.17
N GLU A 202 -14.54 6.25 10.34
CA GLU A 202 -14.67 5.25 11.41
C GLU A 202 -14.70 5.84 12.82
N ARG A 203 -13.98 6.95 13.08
CA ARG A 203 -14.02 7.62 14.39
C ARG A 203 -15.40 8.16 14.76
N ALA A 204 -16.16 8.69 13.79
CA ALA A 204 -17.53 9.13 14.01
C ALA A 204 -18.45 7.94 14.38
N TRP A 205 -18.24 6.79 13.73
CA TRP A 205 -18.92 5.54 14.08
C TRP A 205 -18.56 5.05 15.48
N SER A 206 -17.29 5.10 15.86
CA SER A 206 -16.84 4.76 17.21
C SER A 206 -17.53 5.61 18.28
N LEU A 207 -17.62 6.93 18.06
CA LEU A 207 -18.31 7.85 18.97
C LEU A 207 -19.82 7.55 19.06
N LEU A 208 -20.47 7.24 17.93
CA LEU A 208 -21.89 6.85 17.90
C LEU A 208 -22.14 5.55 18.69
N VAL A 209 -21.31 4.52 18.45
CA VAL A 209 -21.39 3.23 19.15
C VAL A 209 -21.19 3.41 20.66
N LEU A 210 -20.18 4.20 21.05
CA LEU A 210 -19.91 4.50 22.46
C LEU A 210 -21.06 5.30 23.11
N ALA A 211 -21.65 6.27 22.40
CA ALA A 211 -22.78 7.04 22.87
C ALA A 211 -24.03 6.17 23.07
N LEU A 212 -24.36 5.32 22.10
CA LEU A 212 -25.46 4.36 22.17
C LEU A 212 -25.28 3.38 23.33
N TYR A 213 -24.07 2.85 23.50
CA TYR A 213 -23.74 1.94 24.59
C TYR A 213 -23.88 2.63 25.97
N ARG A 214 -23.30 3.82 26.15
CA ARG A 214 -23.39 4.59 27.41
C ARG A 214 -24.81 5.08 27.72
N ALA A 215 -25.67 5.22 26.71
CA ALA A 215 -27.10 5.51 26.88
C ALA A 215 -27.94 4.25 27.21
N GLY A 216 -27.33 3.08 27.37
CA GLY A 216 -28.01 1.81 27.65
C GLY A 216 -28.66 1.16 26.43
N ARG A 217 -28.37 1.64 25.22
CA ARG A 217 -28.92 1.16 23.94
C ARG A 217 -27.95 0.18 23.25
N GLN A 218 -27.57 -0.90 23.95
CA GLN A 218 -26.57 -1.85 23.45
C GLN A 218 -26.94 -2.49 22.11
N ALA A 219 -28.21 -2.86 21.91
CA ALA A 219 -28.68 -3.44 20.65
C ALA A 219 -28.47 -2.49 19.46
N ASP A 220 -28.68 -1.20 19.67
CA ASP A 220 -28.49 -0.16 18.65
C ASP A 220 -27.00 0.08 18.40
N ALA A 221 -26.15 0.01 19.43
CA ALA A 221 -24.70 0.09 19.29
C ALA A 221 -24.16 -1.07 18.40
N LEU A 222 -24.62 -2.29 18.63
CA LEU A 222 -24.29 -3.45 17.78
C LEU A 222 -24.88 -3.33 16.37
N ALA A 223 -26.06 -2.72 16.22
CA ALA A 223 -26.64 -2.45 14.91
C ALA A 223 -25.80 -1.43 14.13
N ALA A 224 -25.32 -0.36 14.79
CA ALA A 224 -24.43 0.61 14.18
C ALA A 224 -23.10 -0.03 13.70
N LEU A 225 -22.52 -0.95 14.49
CA LEU A 225 -21.34 -1.73 14.10
C LEU A 225 -21.59 -2.64 12.88
N ARG A 226 -22.79 -3.23 12.76
CA ARG A 226 -23.16 -3.97 11.55
C ARG A 226 -23.28 -3.05 10.34
N ARG A 227 -23.93 -1.88 10.49
CA ARG A 227 -24.10 -0.92 9.38
C ARG A 227 -22.75 -0.46 8.82
N VAL A 228 -21.82 -0.05 9.68
CA VAL A 228 -20.49 0.41 9.22
C VAL A 228 -19.69 -0.71 8.55
N ARG A 229 -19.79 -1.95 9.06
CA ARG A 229 -19.14 -3.10 8.42
C ARG A 229 -19.70 -3.36 7.03
N THR A 230 -21.03 -3.39 6.89
CA THR A 230 -21.68 -3.56 5.59
C THR A 230 -21.28 -2.44 4.64
N ARG A 231 -21.27 -1.18 5.11
CA ARG A 231 -20.92 -0.03 4.28
C ARG A 231 -19.46 -0.04 3.80
N LEU A 232 -18.51 -0.31 4.70
CA LEU A 232 -17.09 -0.41 4.34
C LEU A 232 -16.81 -1.60 3.41
N SER A 233 -17.53 -2.72 3.61
CA SER A 233 -17.41 -3.92 2.79
C SER A 233 -17.99 -3.71 1.39
N ASP A 234 -19.21 -3.20 1.30
CA ASP A 234 -19.97 -3.08 0.05
C ASP A 234 -19.48 -1.92 -0.81
N ASP A 235 -19.18 -0.76 -0.20
CA ASP A 235 -18.81 0.45 -0.94
C ASP A 235 -17.30 0.50 -1.24
N LEU A 236 -16.44 -0.01 -0.35
CA LEU A 236 -14.98 0.13 -0.43
C LEU A 236 -14.20 -1.19 -0.44
N GLY A 237 -14.83 -2.34 -0.19
CA GLY A 237 -14.14 -3.63 -0.07
C GLY A 237 -13.21 -3.72 1.15
N LEU A 238 -13.40 -2.86 2.15
CA LEU A 238 -12.55 -2.75 3.34
C LEU A 238 -13.22 -3.36 4.58
N ARG A 239 -12.40 -3.80 5.54
CA ARG A 239 -12.86 -4.20 6.88
C ARG A 239 -12.73 -3.02 7.85
N PRO A 240 -13.53 -2.96 8.93
CA PRO A 240 -13.33 -2.00 10.01
C PRO A 240 -11.89 -2.02 10.54
N GLY A 241 -11.33 -0.85 10.85
CA GLY A 241 -10.01 -0.69 11.47
C GLY A 241 -9.94 -1.22 12.91
N PRO A 242 -8.72 -1.30 13.48
CA PRO A 242 -8.48 -1.94 14.77
C PRO A 242 -9.24 -1.28 15.93
N GLU A 243 -9.35 0.05 15.97
CA GLU A 243 -10.06 0.77 17.02
C GLU A 243 -11.56 0.40 17.08
N LEU A 244 -12.22 0.27 15.92
CA LEU A 244 -13.63 -0.09 15.84
C LEU A 244 -13.86 -1.56 16.15
N GLN A 245 -12.91 -2.45 15.78
CA GLN A 245 -12.92 -3.86 16.17
C GLN A 245 -12.73 -4.06 17.68
N GLU A 246 -11.86 -3.27 18.32
CA GLU A 246 -11.67 -3.29 19.77
C GLU A 246 -12.89 -2.77 20.52
N LEU A 247 -13.53 -1.71 20.01
CA LEU A 247 -14.79 -1.20 20.56
C LEU A 247 -15.91 -2.23 20.41
N GLU A 248 -16.01 -2.90 19.27
CA GLU A 248 -16.98 -3.99 19.07
C GLU A 248 -16.83 -5.10 20.11
N ARG A 249 -15.60 -5.57 20.30
CA ARG A 249 -15.29 -6.58 21.32
C ARG A 249 -15.65 -6.08 22.71
N SER A 250 -15.29 -4.84 23.04
CA SER A 250 -15.58 -4.24 24.35
C SER A 250 -17.08 -4.08 24.60
N VAL A 251 -17.88 -3.75 23.58
CA VAL A 251 -19.34 -3.63 23.65
C VAL A 251 -20.00 -5.01 23.78
N PHE A 252 -19.43 -6.03 23.11
CA PHE A 252 -19.88 -7.41 23.24
C PHE A 252 -19.60 -7.97 24.64
N ASP A 253 -18.39 -7.76 25.15
CA ASP A 253 -17.90 -8.24 26.46
C ASP A 253 -18.42 -7.40 27.65
N GLN A 254 -19.19 -6.35 27.38
CA GLN A 254 -19.67 -5.38 28.38
C GLN A 254 -18.56 -4.81 29.26
N SER A 255 -17.41 -4.50 28.64
CA SER A 255 -16.19 -4.14 29.37
C SER A 255 -16.42 -2.98 30.36
N PRO A 256 -15.92 -3.09 31.60
CA PRO A 256 -15.97 -2.00 32.57
C PRO A 256 -15.30 -0.71 32.08
N SER A 257 -14.35 -0.80 31.16
CA SER A 257 -13.64 0.35 30.58
C SER A 257 -14.53 1.27 29.73
N LEU A 258 -15.71 0.80 29.32
CA LEU A 258 -16.67 1.60 28.53
C LEU A 258 -17.59 2.48 29.39
N ARG A 259 -17.59 2.27 30.71
CA ARG A 259 -18.40 3.07 31.65
C ARG A 259 -17.90 4.53 31.66
N PRO A 260 -18.81 5.51 31.84
CA PRO A 260 -18.39 6.90 31.99
C PRO A 260 -17.48 7.02 33.24
N PRO A 261 -16.46 7.88 33.21
CA PRO A 261 -15.69 8.20 34.40
C PRO A 261 -16.66 8.70 35.48
N SER A 262 -16.64 8.05 36.64
CA SER A 262 -17.49 8.41 37.78
C SER A 262 -17.26 9.88 38.12
N ARG A 263 -18.32 10.68 38.05
CA ARG A 263 -18.31 12.08 38.45
C ARG A 263 -18.01 12.15 39.95
N GLU A 264 -16.73 12.28 40.31
CA GLU A 264 -16.34 12.57 41.68
C GLU A 264 -17.10 13.81 42.14
N ALA A 265 -17.79 13.66 43.28
CA ALA A 265 -18.63 14.66 43.85
C ALA A 265 -17.82 15.94 44.09
N ALA A 266 -18.29 17.04 43.50
CA ALA A 266 -17.81 18.38 43.82
C ALA A 266 -17.74 18.55 45.36
N PRO A 267 -16.63 19.09 45.92
CA PRO A 267 -16.48 19.23 47.35
C PRO A 267 -17.56 20.17 47.88
N ARG A 268 -18.44 19.64 48.73
CA ARG A 268 -19.42 20.43 49.48
C ARG A 268 -18.65 21.32 50.47
N SER A 269 -18.82 22.63 50.32
CA SER A 269 -18.34 23.66 51.23
C SER A 269 -18.89 23.44 52.64
N ALA A 270 -18.00 23.25 53.62
CA ALA A 270 -18.33 23.35 55.04
C ALA A 270 -17.23 24.15 55.77
N GLY A 271 -17.61 25.35 56.23
CA GLY A 271 -17.27 25.95 57.54
C GLY A 271 -15.81 26.25 57.91
N PRO A 272 -15.50 27.45 58.46
CA PRO A 272 -14.16 27.81 58.89
C PRO A 272 -13.86 27.31 60.31
N SER A 273 -12.57 27.11 60.58
CA SER A 273 -11.82 27.31 61.85
C SER A 273 -11.02 26.11 62.41
N ALA A 274 -9.79 26.48 62.81
CA ALA A 274 -8.81 25.82 63.70
C ALA A 274 -7.80 24.82 63.10
N GLU A 275 -6.60 25.32 62.76
CA GLU A 275 -5.33 24.63 63.06
C GLU A 275 -5.03 24.70 64.59
N PRO A 276 -4.01 24.02 65.19
CA PRO A 276 -2.92 23.19 64.63
C PRO A 276 -2.62 21.88 65.42
N SER A 277 -1.88 20.93 64.81
CA SER A 277 -0.64 20.36 65.40
C SER A 277 -0.03 19.19 64.58
N ALA A 278 1.14 19.46 64.01
CA ALA A 278 2.41 18.71 64.07
C ALA A 278 2.44 17.17 63.98
N GLY A 279 3.27 16.66 63.06
CA GLY A 279 3.99 15.39 63.27
C GLY A 279 4.44 14.58 62.04
N LEU A 280 5.42 15.11 61.28
CA LEU A 280 6.56 14.39 60.65
C LEU A 280 6.29 13.19 59.70
N SER A 281 6.59 13.35 58.40
CA SER A 281 7.84 12.85 57.76
C SER A 281 7.75 12.87 56.22
N GLU A 282 8.88 13.26 55.62
CA GLU A 282 9.14 13.55 54.19
C GLU A 282 9.18 12.33 53.26
N GLU A 283 8.68 12.49 52.02
CA GLU A 283 9.20 11.91 50.77
C GLU A 283 8.93 12.89 49.59
N PRO A 284 9.69 12.85 48.49
CA PRO A 284 10.23 14.01 47.76
C PRO A 284 9.31 14.58 46.66
N PRO A 285 9.59 15.80 46.13
CA PRO A 285 8.78 16.42 45.09
C PRO A 285 8.90 15.68 43.75
N ALA A 286 7.75 15.27 43.22
CA ALA A 286 7.58 14.69 41.90
C ALA A 286 7.99 15.68 40.79
N GLU A 287 8.77 15.17 39.84
CA GLU A 287 9.16 15.83 38.61
C GLU A 287 7.94 16.16 37.70
N PRO A 288 8.04 17.21 36.86
CA PRO A 288 7.01 17.53 35.86
C PRO A 288 6.92 16.45 34.75
N PRO A 289 5.78 16.33 34.07
CA PRO A 289 5.44 15.18 33.24
C PRO A 289 6.32 15.09 31.97
N ALA A 290 6.89 13.90 31.75
CA ALA A 290 7.64 13.56 30.55
C ALA A 290 6.74 13.55 29.31
N GLU A 291 7.05 14.42 28.35
CA GLU A 291 6.63 14.26 26.95
C GLU A 291 7.37 13.05 26.36
N LEU A 292 6.64 12.20 25.63
CA LEU A 292 7.17 11.04 24.92
C LEU A 292 8.04 11.48 23.73
N ASP A 293 9.30 11.85 23.96
CA ASP A 293 10.31 12.02 22.91
C ASP A 293 11.38 10.91 23.01
N GLY A 294 11.49 10.09 21.96
CA GLY A 294 12.54 9.06 21.82
C GLY A 294 13.91 9.67 21.53
N ASP A 295 14.50 10.34 22.51
CA ASP A 295 15.61 11.29 22.30
C ASP A 295 17.04 10.73 22.53
N GLY A 296 17.21 9.40 22.50
CA GLY A 296 18.54 8.77 22.54
C GLY A 296 19.35 8.98 21.25
N LEU A 297 20.69 9.00 21.36
CA LEU A 297 21.57 8.87 20.19
C LEU A 297 21.40 7.47 19.59
N VAL A 298 20.84 7.40 18.39
CA VAL A 298 20.72 6.14 17.63
C VAL A 298 21.85 6.04 16.62
N ALA A 299 22.48 4.86 16.56
CA ALA A 299 23.73 4.61 15.81
C ALA A 299 24.95 5.43 16.32
N ARG A 300 26.10 5.32 15.63
CA ARG A 300 27.35 6.07 15.93
C ARG A 300 28.11 5.67 17.20
N SER A 301 27.99 4.41 17.62
CA SER A 301 28.68 3.88 18.81
C SER A 301 30.21 4.07 18.76
N ALA A 302 30.82 3.98 17.57
CA ALA A 302 32.26 4.20 17.40
C ALA A 302 32.68 5.65 17.66
N GLN A 303 31.91 6.63 17.18
CA GLN A 303 32.17 8.05 17.40
C GLN A 303 31.91 8.43 18.87
N LEU A 304 30.87 7.88 19.49
CA LEU A 304 30.61 8.11 20.92
C LEU A 304 31.71 7.48 21.80
N ALA A 305 32.20 6.28 21.47
CA ALA A 305 33.32 5.65 22.16
C ALA A 305 34.63 6.45 22.06
N LEU A 306 34.85 7.14 20.93
CA LEU A 306 35.98 8.06 20.77
C LEU A 306 35.87 9.24 21.75
N LEU A 307 34.69 9.84 21.86
CA LEU A 307 34.42 10.96 22.76
C LEU A 307 34.51 10.51 24.23
N GLU A 308 34.03 9.31 24.55
CA GLU A 308 34.19 8.68 25.86
C GLU A 308 35.66 8.49 26.24
N ARG A 309 36.49 8.01 25.31
CA ARG A 309 37.94 7.89 25.51
C ARG A 309 38.57 9.25 25.82
N ARG A 310 38.17 10.30 25.09
CA ARG A 310 38.66 11.66 25.30
C ARG A 310 38.25 12.26 26.64
N LEU A 311 37.00 12.07 27.07
CA LEU A 311 36.57 12.44 28.41
C LEU A 311 37.44 11.74 29.48
N GLY A 312 37.76 10.47 29.28
CA GLY A 312 38.69 9.75 30.15
C GLY A 312 40.11 10.34 30.20
N GLU A 313 40.62 10.87 29.09
CA GLU A 313 41.93 11.53 29.03
C GLU A 313 41.92 12.89 29.74
N VAL A 314 40.86 13.68 29.55
CA VAL A 314 40.70 15.00 30.19
C VAL A 314 40.68 14.86 31.70
N ARG A 315 39.98 13.84 32.22
CA ARG A 315 39.96 13.54 33.67
C ARG A 315 41.33 13.13 34.22
N ARG A 316 42.22 12.62 33.38
CA ARG A 316 43.63 12.31 33.73
C ARG A 316 44.58 13.50 33.55
N GLY A 317 44.05 14.69 33.25
CA GLY A 317 44.84 15.92 33.07
C GLY A 317 45.28 16.20 31.64
N ARG A 318 44.76 15.48 30.63
CA ARG A 318 45.08 15.69 29.21
C ARG A 318 43.84 16.23 28.49
N GLY A 319 43.66 17.54 28.49
CA GLY A 319 42.60 18.20 27.74
C GLY A 319 42.83 18.19 26.23
N GLY A 320 41.93 18.80 25.48
CA GLY A 320 42.04 18.83 24.02
C GLY A 320 40.78 19.33 23.31
N VAL A 321 40.84 19.29 21.98
CA VAL A 321 39.77 19.77 21.11
C VAL A 321 39.30 18.64 20.19
N VAL A 322 37.99 18.53 19.97
CA VAL A 322 37.39 17.61 19.00
C VAL A 322 36.53 18.40 18.04
N LEU A 323 36.83 18.26 16.75
CA LEU A 323 36.09 18.91 15.67
C LEU A 323 35.19 17.88 14.96
N VAL A 324 33.88 18.03 15.11
CA VAL A 324 32.86 17.18 14.49
C VAL A 324 32.39 17.81 13.18
N THR A 325 32.66 17.13 12.06
CA THR A 325 32.29 17.59 10.71
C THR A 325 31.29 16.66 10.04
N GLY A 326 30.42 17.21 9.21
CA GLY A 326 29.49 16.44 8.38
C GLY A 326 28.39 17.32 7.78
N GLU A 327 27.59 16.76 6.86
CA GLU A 327 26.54 17.51 6.17
C GLU A 327 25.41 18.00 7.10
N ALA A 328 24.57 18.91 6.60
CA ALA A 328 23.38 19.36 7.32
C ALA A 328 22.42 18.17 7.57
N GLY A 329 21.87 18.08 8.78
CA GLY A 329 20.95 17.00 9.17
C GLY A 329 21.60 15.66 9.55
N ILE A 330 22.93 15.50 9.40
CA ILE A 330 23.64 14.23 9.64
C ILE A 330 23.72 13.79 11.12
N GLY A 331 23.31 14.66 12.06
CA GLY A 331 23.28 14.35 13.49
C GLY A 331 24.44 14.88 14.33
N LYS A 332 25.23 15.86 13.86
CA LYS A 332 26.35 16.49 14.60
C LYS A 332 25.94 16.94 16.02
N THR A 333 24.89 17.75 16.12
CA THR A 333 24.37 18.26 17.40
C THR A 333 23.89 17.13 18.32
N ARG A 334 23.27 16.07 17.78
CA ARG A 334 22.84 14.90 18.58
C ARG A 334 24.04 14.14 19.15
N LEU A 335 25.10 13.93 18.37
CA LEU A 335 26.33 13.28 18.85
C LEU A 335 26.98 14.09 19.98
N VAL A 336 27.11 15.40 19.80
CA VAL A 336 27.73 16.27 20.81
C VAL A 336 26.85 16.40 22.06
N ARG A 337 25.52 16.38 21.92
CA ARG A 337 24.59 16.30 23.06
C ARG A 337 24.77 15.01 23.86
N ALA A 338 24.82 13.86 23.19
CA ALA A 338 25.08 12.58 23.86
C ALA A 338 26.45 12.56 24.57
N ALA A 339 27.47 13.18 23.97
CA ALA A 339 28.78 13.31 24.60
C ALA A 339 28.76 14.26 25.82
N ALA A 340 27.96 15.33 25.76
CA ALA A 340 27.76 16.26 26.86
C ALA A 340 27.02 15.60 28.05
N GLU A 341 25.96 14.83 27.77
CA GLU A 341 25.26 14.01 28.78
C GLU A 341 26.20 12.97 29.41
N LEU A 342 27.03 12.33 28.59
CA LEU A 342 28.05 11.39 29.06
C LEU A 342 29.11 12.06 29.94
N ALA A 343 29.49 13.30 29.62
CA ALA A 343 30.41 14.09 30.42
C ALA A 343 29.79 14.48 31.77
N ALA A 344 28.54 14.95 31.77
CA ALA A 344 27.80 15.31 32.98
C ALA A 344 27.65 14.09 33.92
N ALA A 345 27.27 12.93 33.38
CA ALA A 345 27.20 11.68 34.14
C ALA A 345 28.55 11.25 34.77
N ARG A 346 29.67 11.75 34.22
CA ARG A 346 31.03 11.51 34.73
C ARG A 346 31.58 12.61 35.64
N GLY A 347 30.73 13.56 36.02
CA GLY A 347 31.06 14.65 36.94
C GLY A 347 31.85 15.79 36.29
N PHE A 348 31.74 15.97 34.97
CA PHE A 348 32.27 17.15 34.29
C PHE A 348 31.29 18.31 34.43
N ARG A 349 31.83 19.52 34.55
CA ARG A 349 31.03 20.74 34.36
C ARG A 349 30.82 20.97 32.87
N LEU A 350 29.58 21.21 32.47
CA LEU A 350 29.19 21.40 31.07
C LEU A 350 28.85 22.87 30.81
N ALA A 351 29.31 23.42 29.69
CA ALA A 351 28.89 24.73 29.21
C ALA A 351 28.69 24.72 27.69
N TRP A 352 27.56 25.25 27.21
CA TRP A 352 27.15 25.19 25.81
C TRP A 352 27.01 26.59 25.20
N GLY A 353 27.68 26.81 24.07
CA GLY A 353 27.55 28.02 23.25
C GLY A 353 27.02 27.69 21.86
N ARG A 354 25.87 28.24 21.50
CA ARG A 354 25.29 28.08 20.15
C ARG A 354 25.58 29.29 19.26
N CYS A 355 26.16 29.05 18.09
CA CYS A 355 26.33 30.05 17.04
C CYS A 355 25.01 30.26 16.28
N VAL A 356 24.74 31.49 15.84
CA VAL A 356 23.51 31.85 15.12
C VAL A 356 23.83 32.74 13.91
N ASP A 357 23.10 32.54 12.82
CA ASP A 357 23.22 33.34 11.59
C ASP A 357 22.78 34.81 11.82
N GLY A 358 23.57 35.78 11.34
CA GLY A 358 23.20 37.21 11.31
C GLY A 358 23.77 38.11 12.42
N THR A 359 22.99 39.09 12.89
CA THR A 359 23.39 40.22 13.77
C THR A 359 23.64 39.83 15.24
N ALA A 360 24.31 38.70 15.48
CA ALA A 360 24.70 38.31 16.82
C ALA A 360 25.74 39.30 17.39
N PRO A 361 25.66 39.68 18.68
CA PRO A 361 26.71 40.45 19.34
C PRO A 361 28.06 39.72 19.29
N ALA A 362 29.17 40.47 19.33
CA ALA A 362 30.49 39.87 19.46
C ALA A 362 30.57 38.94 20.68
N PHE A 363 31.26 37.81 20.55
CA PHE A 363 31.43 36.81 21.61
C PHE A 363 30.14 36.12 22.08
N TRP A 364 29.06 36.16 21.29
CA TRP A 364 27.76 35.58 21.65
C TRP A 364 27.81 34.14 22.21
N PRO A 365 28.45 33.15 21.56
CA PRO A 365 28.51 31.79 22.10
C PRO A 365 29.31 31.72 23.42
N TRP A 366 30.31 32.59 23.60
CA TRP A 366 31.13 32.63 24.81
C TRP A 366 30.39 33.24 26.01
N ARG A 367 29.50 34.22 25.79
CA ARG A 367 28.63 34.73 26.87
C ARG A 367 27.73 33.64 27.45
N GLN A 368 27.25 32.71 26.62
CA GLN A 368 26.48 31.55 27.07
C GLN A 368 27.35 30.61 27.90
N ILE A 369 28.53 30.27 27.39
CA ILE A 369 29.50 29.38 28.05
C ILE A 369 29.91 29.91 29.43
N ILE A 370 30.23 31.20 29.55
CA ILE A 370 30.67 31.81 30.80
C ILE A 370 29.55 31.80 31.86
N ARG A 371 28.32 32.10 31.44
CA ARG A 371 27.15 32.09 32.34
C ARG A 371 26.88 30.69 32.89
N GLU A 372 27.00 29.67 32.05
CA GLU A 372 26.82 28.26 32.47
C GLU A 372 28.02 27.73 33.28
N ALA A 373 29.21 28.28 33.06
CA ALA A 373 30.41 28.01 33.86
C ALA A 373 30.43 28.74 35.22
N GLY A 374 29.31 29.31 35.68
CA GLY A 374 29.14 29.72 37.09
C GLY A 374 29.85 31.01 37.50
N ASP A 375 30.03 31.99 36.61
CA ASP A 375 30.46 33.33 37.03
C ASP A 375 29.34 34.04 37.82
N GLU A 376 29.34 33.93 39.15
CA GLU A 376 28.48 34.69 40.06
C GLU A 376 28.97 36.13 40.31
N SER A 377 30.18 36.48 39.85
CA SER A 377 30.88 37.70 40.26
C SER A 377 30.61 38.92 39.37
N GLY A 378 29.97 38.73 38.20
CA GLY A 378 29.66 39.81 37.26
C GLY A 378 30.90 40.45 36.60
N LEU A 379 32.10 39.91 36.86
CA LEU A 379 33.38 40.42 36.39
C LEU A 379 33.55 40.30 34.86
N LEU A 380 32.86 39.35 34.21
CA LEU A 380 32.89 39.15 32.75
C LEU A 380 31.77 39.86 31.98
N SER A 381 31.16 40.91 32.55
CA SER A 381 30.30 41.78 31.76
C SER A 381 31.17 42.52 30.72
N LEU A 382 31.12 42.04 29.47
CA LEU A 382 31.81 42.60 28.30
C LEU A 382 31.46 44.09 28.04
N ASP A 383 30.49 44.63 28.77
CA ASP A 383 30.03 46.01 28.74
C ASP A 383 30.77 46.92 29.77
N THR A 384 31.65 46.38 30.62
CA THR A 384 32.29 47.12 31.74
C THR A 384 33.82 47.04 31.87
N LEU A 385 34.55 46.58 30.84
CA LEU A 385 36.02 46.67 30.87
C LEU A 385 36.48 48.14 30.81
N PRO A 386 37.35 48.62 31.73
CA PRO A 386 37.88 49.98 31.67
C PRO A 386 38.65 50.18 30.35
N ALA A 387 38.47 51.35 29.73
CA ALA A 387 39.14 51.71 28.47
C ALA A 387 40.68 51.52 28.63
N PRO A 388 41.27 50.50 27.99
CA PRO A 388 42.69 50.23 28.14
C PRO A 388 43.48 51.16 27.21
N GLN A 389 44.72 51.51 27.60
CA GLN A 389 45.59 52.31 26.74
C GLN A 389 46.07 51.53 25.49
N ASP A 390 45.94 50.20 25.49
CA ASP A 390 46.18 49.31 24.34
C ASP A 390 45.03 48.27 24.19
N PRO A 391 44.22 48.32 23.12
CA PRO A 391 43.13 47.38 22.86
C PRO A 391 43.56 45.92 22.74
N ALA A 392 44.79 45.64 22.29
CA ALA A 392 45.26 44.27 22.10
C ALA A 392 45.58 43.59 23.44
N THR A 393 46.17 44.33 24.37
CA THR A 393 46.49 43.82 25.71
C THR A 393 45.21 43.53 26.50
N ALA A 394 44.17 44.35 26.37
CA ALA A 394 42.91 44.10 27.06
C ALA A 394 42.10 42.93 26.51
N LEU A 395 42.12 42.71 25.19
CA LEU A 395 41.54 41.50 24.61
C LEU A 395 42.29 40.25 25.09
N PHE A 396 43.62 40.32 25.21
CA PHE A 396 44.42 39.21 25.74
C PHE A 396 44.12 38.94 27.23
N THR A 397 44.06 39.98 28.06
CA THR A 397 43.66 39.86 29.48
C THR A 397 42.24 39.30 29.62
N MET A 398 41.31 39.71 28.74
CA MET A 398 39.96 39.14 28.70
C MET A 398 39.99 37.65 28.36
N TYR A 399 40.84 37.22 27.41
CA TYR A 399 40.97 35.81 27.05
C TYR A 399 41.54 34.97 28.20
N GLU A 400 42.52 35.50 28.93
CA GLU A 400 43.06 34.88 30.15
C GLU A 400 41.99 34.76 31.24
N GLN A 401 41.20 35.80 31.48
CA GLN A 401 40.10 35.76 32.46
C GLN A 401 39.02 34.73 32.10
N VAL A 402 38.68 34.60 30.82
CA VAL A 402 37.78 33.53 30.36
C VAL A 402 38.38 32.15 30.63
N LEU A 403 39.68 31.97 30.39
CA LEU A 403 40.36 30.72 30.69
C LEU A 403 40.41 30.43 32.20
N ASP A 404 40.63 31.44 33.03
CA ASP A 404 40.62 31.31 34.50
C ASP A 404 39.24 30.88 35.01
N VAL A 405 38.14 31.42 34.47
CA VAL A 405 36.78 30.97 34.83
C VAL A 405 36.52 29.53 34.38
N LEU A 406 37.04 29.14 33.21
CA LEU A 406 36.89 27.77 32.71
C LEU A 406 37.77 26.76 33.45
N THR A 407 38.88 27.18 34.07
CA THR A 407 39.90 26.30 34.66
C THR A 407 40.15 26.50 36.15
N GLY A 408 39.46 27.46 36.79
CA GLY A 408 39.68 27.87 38.18
C GLY A 408 39.20 26.87 39.24
N ASP A 409 38.40 25.89 38.85
CA ASP A 409 37.97 24.75 39.67
C ASP A 409 38.78 23.50 39.26
N GLU A 410 39.12 22.62 40.22
CA GLU A 410 39.80 21.33 39.91
C GLU A 410 38.91 20.35 39.13
N THR A 411 37.60 20.64 39.06
CA THR A 411 36.60 19.88 38.33
C THR A 411 36.81 20.01 36.81
N PRO A 412 36.90 18.90 36.06
CA PRO A 412 37.13 18.96 34.61
C PRO A 412 35.92 19.55 33.88
N VAL A 413 36.17 20.33 32.83
CA VAL A 413 35.13 21.08 32.10
C VAL A 413 35.03 20.61 30.65
N THR A 414 33.81 20.48 30.14
CA THR A 414 33.54 20.29 28.70
C THR A 414 32.76 21.49 28.17
N ILE A 415 33.30 22.14 27.15
CA ILE A 415 32.61 23.21 26.43
C ILE A 415 32.17 22.75 25.04
N VAL A 416 30.96 23.15 24.64
CA VAL A 416 30.41 22.85 23.32
C VAL A 416 30.22 24.14 22.54
N LEU A 417 30.79 24.22 21.34
CA LEU A 417 30.51 25.26 20.36
C LEU A 417 29.79 24.65 19.15
N ASP A 418 28.49 24.87 19.09
CA ASP A 418 27.63 24.28 18.06
C ASP A 418 27.46 25.25 16.87
N ASP A 419 27.54 24.70 15.66
CA ASP A 419 27.42 25.35 14.36
C ASP A 419 28.44 26.49 14.11
N LEU A 420 29.74 26.20 14.27
CA LEU A 420 30.85 27.18 14.18
C LEU A 420 30.85 28.04 12.90
N HIS A 421 30.29 27.54 11.80
CA HIS A 421 30.17 28.26 10.53
C HIS A 421 29.37 29.58 10.62
N TRP A 422 28.59 29.78 11.68
CA TRP A 422 27.87 31.02 11.97
C TRP A 422 28.56 31.93 12.99
N ALA A 423 29.75 31.59 13.48
CA ALA A 423 30.43 32.36 14.52
C ALA A 423 30.98 33.71 14.00
N ASP A 424 30.97 34.73 14.85
CA ASP A 424 31.62 36.02 14.58
C ASP A 424 33.15 35.92 14.68
N VAL A 425 33.86 36.86 14.03
CA VAL A 425 35.32 36.88 13.97
C VAL A 425 35.98 36.91 15.35
N SER A 426 35.37 37.59 16.32
CA SER A 426 35.94 37.71 17.67
C SER A 426 35.80 36.39 18.43
N SER A 427 34.66 35.70 18.30
CA SER A 427 34.45 34.35 18.84
C SER A 427 35.42 33.32 18.27
N LEU A 428 35.72 33.40 16.96
CA LEU A 428 36.67 32.51 16.29
C LEU A 428 38.11 32.70 16.80
N ARG A 429 38.50 33.95 17.08
CA ARG A 429 39.82 34.27 17.66
C ARG A 429 39.96 33.76 19.09
N LEU A 430 38.94 33.94 19.92
CA LEU A 430 38.93 33.41 21.30
C LEU A 430 38.95 31.87 21.29
N LEU A 431 38.23 31.21 20.37
CA LEU A 431 38.33 29.76 20.21
C LEU A 431 39.75 29.29 19.92
N THR A 432 40.46 29.99 19.03
CA THR A 432 41.86 29.62 18.73
C THR A 432 42.76 29.72 19.98
N PHE A 433 42.54 30.74 20.81
CA PHE A 433 43.27 30.90 22.08
C PHE A 433 42.92 29.81 23.10
N VAL A 434 41.63 29.57 23.33
CA VAL A 434 41.15 28.53 24.27
C VAL A 434 41.56 27.13 23.81
N ALA A 435 41.56 26.86 22.50
CA ALA A 435 41.98 25.58 21.93
C ALA A 435 43.46 25.26 22.22
N ASP A 436 44.36 26.25 22.11
CA ASP A 436 45.78 26.07 22.45
C ASP A 436 45.98 25.82 23.95
N ALA A 437 45.23 26.54 24.79
CA ALA A 437 45.27 26.35 26.23
C ALA A 437 44.66 25.00 26.67
N ALA A 438 43.58 24.54 26.03
CA ALA A 438 42.82 23.35 26.43
C ALA A 438 43.70 22.10 26.59
N VAL A 439 44.74 21.94 25.76
CA VAL A 439 45.68 20.80 25.83
C VAL A 439 46.43 20.73 27.17
N ARG A 440 46.62 21.87 27.84
CA ARG A 440 47.36 22.00 29.12
C ARG A 440 46.46 21.98 30.36
N HIS A 441 45.15 21.99 30.20
CA HIS A 441 44.17 22.03 31.30
C HIS A 441 43.23 20.82 31.25
N ARG A 442 42.41 20.64 32.29
CA ARG A 442 41.33 19.63 32.32
C ARG A 442 40.10 20.10 31.53
N LEU A 443 40.31 20.57 30.29
CA LEU A 443 39.30 21.18 29.43
C LEU A 443 39.14 20.39 28.12
N LEU A 444 37.90 20.01 27.80
CA LEU A 444 37.52 19.44 26.51
C LEU A 444 36.70 20.46 25.70
N VAL A 445 37.12 20.77 24.48
CA VAL A 445 36.39 21.66 23.57
C VAL A 445 35.78 20.84 22.43
N LEU A 446 34.45 20.75 22.38
CA LEU A 446 33.72 20.10 21.30
C LEU A 446 33.20 21.16 20.32
N VAL A 447 33.55 21.03 19.05
CA VAL A 447 33.19 22.01 18.02
C VAL A 447 32.47 21.32 16.88
N THR A 448 31.31 21.82 16.44
CA THR A 448 30.63 21.30 15.24
C THR A 448 30.77 22.25 14.05
N CYS A 449 31.05 21.71 12.86
CA CYS A 449 31.17 22.49 11.63
C CYS A 449 30.63 21.74 10.41
N ARG A 450 30.21 22.48 9.38
CA ARG A 450 29.87 21.91 8.07
C ARG A 450 31.11 21.90 7.16
N PRO A 451 31.30 20.89 6.31
CA PRO A 451 32.29 20.92 5.24
C PRO A 451 31.65 21.60 4.03
N GLU A 452 31.68 22.93 3.96
CA GLU A 452 31.30 23.63 2.71
C GLU A 452 32.59 24.12 2.00
N PRO A 453 32.80 23.77 0.72
CA PRO A 453 33.79 24.44 -0.11
C PRO A 453 33.19 25.73 -0.69
N GLY A 454 33.92 26.84 -0.62
CA GLY A 454 33.70 27.97 -1.54
C GLY A 454 33.55 29.36 -0.91
N ASP A 455 32.70 29.55 0.10
CA ASP A 455 32.27 30.90 0.52
C ASP A 455 32.49 31.23 2.01
N HIS A 456 33.34 30.47 2.71
CA HIS A 456 33.64 30.79 4.09
C HIS A 456 34.42 32.12 4.20
N PRO A 457 34.03 33.03 5.11
CA PRO A 457 34.83 34.19 5.46
C PRO A 457 36.27 33.76 5.81
N SER A 458 37.29 34.52 5.38
CA SER A 458 38.70 34.17 5.59
C SER A 458 39.01 33.74 7.03
N ALA A 459 38.42 34.43 8.01
CA ALA A 459 38.56 34.15 9.43
C ALA A 459 38.17 32.70 9.84
N LEU A 460 37.12 32.12 9.25
CA LEU A 460 36.72 30.74 9.56
C LEU A 460 37.70 29.73 8.96
N ARG A 461 38.20 29.97 7.74
CA ARG A 461 39.24 29.13 7.12
C ARG A 461 40.53 29.12 7.95
N ASP A 462 40.96 30.29 8.40
CA ASP A 462 42.16 30.43 9.23
C ASP A 462 41.98 29.72 10.59
N THR A 463 40.80 29.83 11.20
CA THR A 463 40.48 29.15 12.46
C THR A 463 40.44 27.63 12.29
N LEU A 464 39.78 27.12 11.24
CA LEU A 464 39.75 25.68 10.95
C LEU A 464 41.14 25.14 10.63
N ALA A 465 42.00 25.92 9.96
CA ALA A 465 43.39 25.54 9.71
C ALA A 465 44.24 25.50 11.00
N ALA A 466 44.00 26.41 11.94
CA ALA A 466 44.63 26.38 13.26
C ALA A 466 44.14 25.18 14.08
N LEU A 467 42.83 24.94 14.11
CA LEU A 467 42.22 23.79 14.80
C LEU A 467 42.65 22.46 14.19
N ALA A 468 42.89 22.36 12.88
CA ALA A 468 43.33 21.11 12.25
C ALA A 468 44.65 20.56 12.83
N ARG A 469 45.48 21.40 13.46
CA ARG A 469 46.72 20.99 14.14
C ARG A 469 46.53 20.60 15.61
N LEU A 470 45.44 21.04 16.23
CA LEU A 470 45.19 20.93 17.67
C LEU A 470 44.02 20.00 18.01
N ALA A 471 43.10 19.77 17.06
CA ALA A 471 41.87 19.04 17.26
C ALA A 471 41.91 17.65 16.61
N GLU A 472 41.32 16.66 17.29
CA GLU A 472 40.98 15.39 16.66
C GLU A 472 39.70 15.55 15.83
N ARG A 473 39.73 15.16 14.57
CA ARG A 473 38.58 15.32 13.66
C ARG A 473 37.70 14.07 13.66
N VAL A 474 36.40 14.27 13.83
CA VAL A 474 35.38 13.23 13.73
C VAL A 474 34.47 13.56 12.57
N GLU A 475 34.51 12.75 11.52
CA GLU A 475 33.66 12.92 10.35
C GLU A 475 32.43 12.01 10.43
N LEU A 476 31.25 12.61 10.25
CA LEU A 476 29.98 11.91 10.20
C LEU A 476 29.57 11.70 8.75
N GLY A 477 29.73 10.47 8.25
CA GLY A 477 29.16 10.02 6.98
C GLY A 477 27.68 9.69 7.11
N PRO A 478 27.00 9.22 6.05
CA PRO A 478 25.63 8.72 6.12
C PRO A 478 25.46 7.49 7.03
N PHE A 479 24.21 7.14 7.35
CA PHE A 479 23.85 5.87 7.98
C PHE A 479 24.03 4.71 7.00
N THR A 480 24.50 3.58 7.52
CA THR A 480 24.48 2.29 6.82
C THR A 480 23.10 1.65 6.89
N ALA A 481 22.88 0.54 6.17
CA ALA A 481 21.63 -0.22 6.28
C ALA A 481 21.35 -0.66 7.74
N ASP A 482 22.39 -1.10 8.46
CA ASP A 482 22.30 -1.48 9.87
C ASP A 482 21.93 -0.29 10.78
N ASP A 483 22.49 0.89 10.51
CA ASP A 483 22.15 2.12 11.24
C ASP A 483 20.69 2.54 10.99
N VAL A 484 20.20 2.40 9.76
CA VAL A 484 18.79 2.65 9.40
C VAL A 484 17.86 1.67 10.12
N ALA A 485 18.20 0.38 10.14
CA ALA A 485 17.45 -0.63 10.87
C ALA A 485 17.42 -0.33 12.38
N ALA A 486 18.56 0.08 12.96
CA ALA A 486 18.62 0.52 14.36
C ALA A 486 17.75 1.76 14.61
N TYR A 487 17.73 2.70 13.67
CA TYR A 487 16.90 3.90 13.71
C TYR A 487 15.39 3.60 13.66
N LEU A 488 14.97 2.63 12.85
CA LEU A 488 13.59 2.17 12.78
C LEU A 488 13.15 1.47 14.08
N ARG A 489 13.98 0.56 14.60
CA ARG A 489 13.73 -0.14 15.86
C ARG A 489 13.57 0.82 17.04
N ALA A 490 14.44 1.84 17.13
CA ALA A 490 14.37 2.85 18.19
C ALA A 490 13.05 3.66 18.17
N ARG A 491 12.31 3.65 17.06
CA ARG A 491 11.02 4.35 16.90
C ARG A 491 9.80 3.44 16.86
N GLY A 492 9.98 2.15 17.16
CA GLY A 492 8.88 1.19 17.20
C GLY A 492 8.25 0.90 15.84
N VAL A 493 8.98 1.12 14.74
CA VAL A 493 8.52 0.76 13.38
C VAL A 493 8.80 -0.72 13.15
N VAL A 494 7.78 -1.48 12.73
CA VAL A 494 7.93 -2.90 12.36
C VAL A 494 8.76 -3.00 11.09
N GLU A 495 9.86 -3.75 11.15
CA GLU A 495 10.80 -3.91 10.05
C GLU A 495 10.30 -4.99 9.08
N GLU A 496 9.80 -4.59 7.91
CA GLU A 496 9.54 -5.49 6.79
C GLU A 496 10.85 -5.78 6.03
N PRO A 497 11.04 -6.99 5.45
CA PRO A 497 12.21 -7.29 4.64
C PRO A 497 12.37 -6.29 3.49
N GLY A 498 13.53 -5.63 3.37
CA GLY A 498 13.80 -4.65 2.30
C GLY A 498 13.53 -3.19 2.66
N LEU A 499 12.84 -2.90 3.77
CA LEU A 499 12.45 -1.53 4.14
C LEU A 499 13.68 -0.65 4.45
N ALA A 500 14.68 -1.21 5.13
CA ALA A 500 15.91 -0.49 5.44
C ALA A 500 16.69 -0.14 4.18
N GLU A 501 16.82 -1.06 3.21
CA GLU A 501 17.45 -0.78 1.92
C GLU A 501 16.66 0.25 1.10
N ALA A 502 15.33 0.17 1.09
CA ALA A 502 14.48 1.12 0.38
C ALA A 502 14.61 2.54 0.96
N LEU A 503 14.56 2.68 2.29
CA LEU A 503 14.74 3.96 2.97
C LEU A 503 16.17 4.49 2.82
N LEU A 504 17.18 3.62 2.86
CA LEU A 504 18.56 4.00 2.58
C LEU A 504 18.69 4.52 1.14
N ALA A 505 18.13 3.82 0.15
CA ALA A 505 18.15 4.23 -1.25
C ALA A 505 17.44 5.57 -1.49
N ARG A 506 16.32 5.81 -0.77
CA ARG A 506 15.51 7.02 -0.90
C ARG A 506 16.13 8.23 -0.20
N THR A 507 16.66 8.04 1.02
CA THR A 507 17.15 9.13 1.89
C THR A 507 18.67 9.33 1.83
N GLY A 508 19.39 8.42 1.19
CA GLY A 508 20.86 8.40 1.18
C GLY A 508 21.48 8.17 2.56
N GLY A 509 20.70 7.67 3.53
CA GLY A 509 21.18 7.47 4.91
C GLY A 509 21.27 8.75 5.74
N ASN A 510 20.65 9.86 5.31
CA ASN A 510 20.61 11.08 6.10
C ASN A 510 19.52 10.98 7.20
N PRO A 511 19.87 11.05 8.49
CA PRO A 511 18.92 10.90 9.60
C PRO A 511 17.80 11.94 9.63
N PHE A 512 18.04 13.14 9.08
CA PHE A 512 17.01 14.18 8.96
C PHE A 512 15.96 13.77 7.92
N TYR A 513 16.38 13.37 6.72
CA TYR A 513 15.44 12.91 5.68
C TYR A 513 14.72 11.63 6.08
N LEU A 514 15.41 10.72 6.79
CA LEU A 514 14.79 9.51 7.34
C LEU A 514 13.69 9.86 8.36
N GLY A 515 13.93 10.84 9.24
CA GLY A 515 12.90 11.34 10.16
C GLY A 515 11.72 12.00 9.45
N GLU A 516 11.99 12.79 8.41
CA GLU A 516 10.95 13.43 7.59
C GLU A 516 10.08 12.43 6.82
N VAL A 517 10.69 11.40 6.22
CA VAL A 517 9.96 10.34 5.49
C VAL A 517 9.10 9.52 6.45
N LEU A 518 9.61 9.16 7.64
CA LEU A 518 8.83 8.40 8.64
C LEU A 518 7.69 9.21 9.27
N ARG A 519 7.72 10.55 9.19
CA ARG A 519 6.61 11.41 9.62
C ARG A 519 5.42 11.36 8.67
N LEU A 520 5.61 10.95 7.41
CA LEU A 520 4.52 10.80 6.45
C LEU A 520 3.76 9.49 6.73
N ARG A 521 2.54 9.59 7.28
CA ARG A 521 1.63 8.44 7.41
C ARG A 521 0.78 8.32 6.14
N GLY A 522 1.05 7.31 5.33
CA GLY A 522 0.29 7.00 4.11
C GLY A 522 0.84 7.71 2.87
N SER A 523 1.07 6.92 1.82
CA SER A 523 1.72 7.27 0.54
C SER A 523 3.26 7.37 0.59
N GLU A 524 3.93 6.34 0.07
CA GLU A 524 5.37 6.32 -0.19
C GLU A 524 5.81 7.33 -1.27
N ARG A 525 4.87 7.95 -1.99
CA ARG A 525 5.13 8.76 -3.20
C ARG A 525 5.32 10.26 -2.94
N THR A 526 5.02 10.74 -1.75
CA THR A 526 5.07 12.17 -1.43
C THR A 526 6.40 12.57 -0.80
N VAL A 527 6.99 13.67 -1.28
CA VAL A 527 8.19 14.28 -0.71
C VAL A 527 7.79 15.09 0.54
N PRO A 528 8.44 14.88 1.70
CA PRO A 528 8.17 15.68 2.89
C PRO A 528 8.46 17.18 2.64
N SER A 529 7.60 18.07 3.14
CA SER A 529 7.76 19.52 2.97
C SER A 529 9.08 20.03 3.54
N GLY A 530 9.51 19.52 4.70
CA GLY A 530 10.79 19.91 5.30
C GLY A 530 12.01 19.48 4.48
N ALA A 531 11.95 18.32 3.81
CA ALA A 531 13.00 17.90 2.88
C ALA A 531 13.00 18.74 1.61
N ARG A 532 11.80 19.03 1.07
CA ARG A 532 11.62 19.86 -0.12
C ARG A 532 12.16 21.28 0.08
N ASP A 533 11.82 21.94 1.18
CA ASP A 533 12.26 23.32 1.47
C ASP A 533 13.80 23.42 1.56
N VAL A 534 14.45 22.41 2.15
CA VAL A 534 15.91 22.33 2.25
C VAL A 534 16.54 22.16 0.86
N ILE A 535 15.98 21.30 0.02
CA ILE A 535 16.48 21.05 -1.34
C ILE A 535 16.24 22.28 -2.23
N GLU A 536 15.04 22.87 -2.20
CA GLU A 536 14.72 24.09 -2.96
C GLU A 536 15.64 25.26 -2.60
N ARG A 537 15.95 25.44 -1.31
CA ARG A 537 16.87 26.50 -0.86
C ARG A 537 18.31 26.28 -1.35
N ARG A 538 18.76 25.02 -1.47
CA ARG A 538 20.08 24.70 -2.06
C ARG A 538 20.09 24.97 -3.56
N VAL A 539 19.05 24.52 -4.26
CA VAL A 539 18.91 24.68 -5.72
C VAL A 539 18.78 26.16 -6.10
N ALA A 540 18.07 26.98 -5.32
CA ALA A 540 17.89 28.41 -5.57
C ALA A 540 19.19 29.24 -5.55
N ARG A 541 20.27 28.71 -4.96
CA ARG A 541 21.59 29.36 -4.92
C ARG A 541 22.46 29.00 -6.14
N LEU A 542 22.04 28.04 -6.96
CA LEU A 542 22.79 27.59 -8.12
C LEU A 542 22.55 28.48 -9.35
N PRO A 543 23.52 28.56 -10.28
CA PRO A 543 23.34 29.21 -11.57
C PRO A 543 22.11 28.68 -12.32
N GLU A 544 21.48 29.54 -13.13
CA GLU A 544 20.28 29.18 -13.89
C GLU A 544 20.51 28.00 -14.84
N GLU A 545 21.67 27.95 -15.49
CA GLU A 545 22.10 26.86 -16.37
C GLU A 545 22.17 25.51 -15.63
N THR A 546 22.78 25.49 -14.44
CA THR A 546 22.83 24.29 -13.58
C THR A 546 21.43 23.86 -13.13
N ARG A 547 20.53 24.80 -12.80
CA ARG A 547 19.15 24.49 -12.41
C ARG A 547 18.36 23.86 -13.56
N ALA A 548 18.52 24.36 -14.79
CA ALA A 548 17.87 23.79 -15.96
C ALA A 548 18.29 22.32 -16.21
N LEU A 549 19.60 22.03 -16.10
CA LEU A 549 20.13 20.67 -16.21
C LEU A 549 19.63 19.76 -15.08
N LEU A 550 19.56 20.25 -13.84
CA LEU A 550 19.02 19.48 -12.72
C LEU A 550 17.53 19.15 -12.90
N HIS A 551 16.74 20.05 -13.49
CA HIS A 551 15.34 19.79 -13.82
C HIS A 551 15.19 18.76 -14.95
N ALA A 552 16.01 18.85 -16.00
CA ALA A 552 16.04 17.85 -17.07
C ALA A 552 16.45 16.47 -16.53
N ALA A 553 17.49 16.41 -15.71
CA ALA A 553 17.92 15.19 -15.03
C ALA A 553 16.82 14.61 -14.12
N ALA A 554 16.13 15.46 -13.35
CA ALA A 554 15.06 15.01 -12.46
C ALA A 554 13.90 14.32 -13.22
N VAL A 555 13.64 14.75 -14.46
CA VAL A 555 12.66 14.12 -15.35
C VAL A 555 13.20 12.86 -16.01
N ALA A 556 14.47 12.83 -16.43
CA ALA A 556 15.10 11.69 -17.07
C ALA A 556 15.28 10.47 -16.15
N GLY A 557 15.56 10.71 -14.86
CA GLY A 557 15.65 9.66 -13.86
C GLY A 557 16.77 9.90 -12.86
N ARG A 558 17.04 8.89 -12.01
CA ARG A 558 18.09 8.97 -10.99
C ARG A 558 19.50 9.03 -11.60
N ASP A 559 19.69 8.29 -12.68
CA ASP A 559 20.92 8.20 -13.45
C ASP A 559 20.66 8.81 -14.83
N VAL A 560 21.53 9.71 -15.28
CA VAL A 560 21.37 10.40 -16.57
C VAL A 560 22.71 10.52 -17.29
N GLY A 561 22.72 10.16 -18.58
CA GLY A 561 23.89 10.35 -19.45
C GLY A 561 24.02 11.79 -19.93
N ILE A 562 25.25 12.21 -20.24
CA ILE A 562 25.51 13.55 -20.80
C ILE A 562 24.74 13.76 -22.11
N ASP A 563 24.69 12.76 -22.99
CA ASP A 563 24.03 12.83 -24.31
C ASP A 563 22.52 13.15 -24.18
N VAL A 564 21.86 12.65 -23.14
CA VAL A 564 20.44 12.94 -22.87
C VAL A 564 20.27 14.38 -22.40
N LEU A 565 21.17 14.88 -21.54
CA LEU A 565 21.14 16.27 -21.11
C LEU A 565 21.43 17.22 -22.29
N GLU A 566 22.41 16.88 -23.13
CA GLU A 566 22.76 17.61 -24.36
C GLU A 566 21.53 17.86 -25.24
N ALA A 567 20.83 16.77 -25.58
CA ALA A 567 19.63 16.81 -26.42
C ALA A 567 18.44 17.54 -25.75
N VAL A 568 18.33 17.47 -24.42
CA VAL A 568 17.21 18.07 -23.67
C VAL A 568 17.45 19.54 -23.32
N THR A 569 18.67 20.05 -23.35
CA THR A 569 18.95 21.47 -23.06
C THR A 569 19.54 22.25 -24.24
N ASP A 570 19.79 21.61 -25.40
CA ASP A 570 20.43 22.22 -26.57
C ASP A 570 21.81 22.85 -26.25
N THR A 571 22.58 22.19 -25.40
CA THR A 571 23.90 22.63 -24.91
C THR A 571 24.99 21.68 -25.36
N THR A 572 26.26 22.09 -25.39
CA THR A 572 27.37 21.15 -25.72
C THR A 572 27.79 20.31 -24.51
N PRO A 573 28.43 19.14 -24.69
CA PRO A 573 28.95 18.32 -23.59
C PRO A 573 29.85 19.08 -22.61
N GLU A 574 30.70 19.98 -23.11
CA GLU A 574 31.59 20.80 -22.27
C GLU A 574 30.81 21.78 -21.38
N GLN A 575 29.71 22.34 -21.91
CA GLN A 575 28.83 23.22 -21.14
C GLN A 575 28.06 22.46 -20.06
N VAL A 576 27.57 21.26 -20.38
CA VAL A 576 26.93 20.37 -19.39
C VAL A 576 27.91 20.03 -18.27
N MET A 577 29.13 19.62 -18.62
CA MET A 577 30.17 19.29 -17.64
C MET A 577 30.48 20.47 -16.72
N THR A 578 30.75 21.64 -17.29
CA THR A 578 31.08 22.87 -16.54
C THR A 578 29.93 23.28 -15.60
N ALA A 579 28.69 23.24 -16.10
CA ALA A 579 27.53 23.63 -15.30
C ALA A 579 27.21 22.63 -14.16
N MET A 580 27.49 21.34 -14.36
CA MET A 580 27.24 20.28 -13.37
C MET A 580 28.27 20.26 -12.23
N GLU A 581 29.46 20.86 -12.39
CA GLU A 581 30.44 21.02 -11.30
C GLU A 581 29.82 21.69 -10.06
N SER A 582 28.95 22.68 -10.26
CA SER A 582 28.25 23.37 -9.16
C SER A 582 27.24 22.47 -8.44
N ALA A 583 26.57 21.56 -9.16
CA ALA A 583 25.65 20.58 -8.57
C ALA A 583 26.39 19.48 -7.79
N ILE A 584 27.59 19.10 -8.25
CA ILE A 584 28.46 18.15 -7.54
C ILE A 584 29.04 18.80 -6.27
N ALA A 585 29.55 20.02 -6.38
CA ALA A 585 30.11 20.76 -5.24
C ALA A 585 29.10 21.00 -4.11
N THR A 586 27.81 21.10 -4.44
CA THR A 586 26.71 21.25 -3.47
C THR A 586 26.12 19.92 -2.97
N GLY A 587 26.66 18.79 -3.42
CA GLY A 587 26.26 17.44 -2.99
C GLY A 587 24.86 17.03 -3.49
N LEU A 588 24.36 17.62 -4.58
CA LEU A 588 23.09 17.22 -5.21
C LEU A 588 23.29 16.08 -6.22
N MET A 589 24.47 16.05 -6.86
CA MET A 589 24.85 15.07 -7.86
C MET A 589 26.22 14.47 -7.54
N ILE A 590 26.45 13.26 -8.03
CA ILE A 590 27.76 12.62 -8.08
C ILE A 590 28.05 12.15 -9.50
N GLU A 591 29.33 12.08 -9.84
CA GLU A 591 29.81 11.35 -11.00
C GLU A 591 30.11 9.91 -10.54
N PRO A 592 29.28 8.92 -10.90
CA PRO A 592 29.56 7.54 -10.57
C PRO A 592 30.82 7.09 -11.33
N PRO A 593 31.67 6.25 -10.71
CA PRO A 593 32.84 5.71 -11.40
C PRO A 593 32.37 5.00 -12.69
N PRO A 594 33.16 5.07 -13.79
CA PRO A 594 32.78 4.44 -15.04
C PRO A 594 32.48 2.97 -14.79
N SER A 595 31.24 2.56 -15.08
CA SER A 595 30.81 1.18 -14.93
C SER A 595 31.74 0.30 -15.76
N PRO A 596 32.27 -0.82 -15.22
CA PRO A 596 33.02 -1.76 -16.05
C PRO A 596 32.09 -2.20 -17.19
N LEU A 597 32.56 -2.02 -18.43
CA LEU A 597 31.86 -2.49 -19.63
C LEU A 597 31.34 -3.91 -19.38
N PRO A 598 30.07 -4.23 -19.68
CA PRO A 598 29.64 -5.61 -19.65
C PRO A 598 30.56 -6.38 -20.59
N ALA A 599 31.31 -7.33 -20.05
CA ALA A 599 32.13 -8.23 -20.85
C ALA A 599 31.21 -8.80 -21.93
N ALA A 600 31.57 -8.60 -23.21
CA ALA A 600 30.85 -9.15 -24.33
C ALA A 600 30.59 -10.63 -24.04
N GLY A 601 29.30 -10.99 -23.88
CA GLY A 601 28.91 -12.38 -23.68
C GLY A 601 29.52 -13.23 -24.81
N PRO A 602 29.90 -14.49 -24.54
CA PRO A 602 30.48 -15.31 -25.58
C PRO A 602 29.45 -15.47 -26.71
N ALA A 603 29.89 -15.29 -27.95
CA ALA A 603 29.06 -15.58 -29.12
C ALA A 603 28.51 -17.02 -28.99
N PRO A 604 27.25 -17.27 -29.38
CA PRO A 604 26.63 -18.58 -29.20
C PRO A 604 27.37 -19.60 -30.07
N GLY A 605 28.10 -20.52 -29.43
CA GLY A 605 28.71 -21.67 -30.10
C GLY A 605 30.14 -22.09 -29.72
N ALA A 606 30.79 -21.53 -28.69
CA ALA A 606 32.14 -21.96 -28.28
C ALA A 606 32.15 -22.75 -26.95
N PRO A 607 32.86 -23.89 -26.86
CA PRO A 607 32.93 -24.69 -25.64
C PRO A 607 33.87 -24.07 -24.58
N MET A 608 33.44 -24.11 -23.32
CA MET A 608 34.17 -23.60 -22.15
C MET A 608 35.51 -24.34 -21.92
N PRO A 609 36.64 -23.64 -21.70
CA PRO A 609 37.85 -24.28 -21.18
C PRO A 609 37.83 -24.36 -19.65
N ALA A 610 38.23 -25.51 -19.12
CA ALA A 610 38.49 -25.73 -17.70
C ALA A 610 39.75 -24.95 -17.28
N SER A 611 39.65 -24.09 -16.26
CA SER A 611 40.81 -23.41 -15.68
C SER A 611 41.21 -24.05 -14.34
N ALA A 612 42.45 -24.53 -14.33
CA ALA A 612 43.14 -25.13 -13.21
C ALA A 612 43.57 -24.06 -12.19
N ALA A 613 43.29 -24.31 -10.91
CA ALA A 613 43.85 -23.56 -9.80
C ALA A 613 45.33 -23.92 -9.58
N LYS A 614 46.18 -22.90 -9.35
CA LYS A 614 47.47 -23.06 -8.67
C LYS A 614 47.54 -22.12 -7.44
N PRO A 615 48.28 -22.51 -6.37
CA PRO A 615 48.20 -21.93 -5.03
C PRO A 615 49.33 -20.93 -4.71
N GLY A 616 49.07 -20.00 -3.79
CA GLY A 616 50.09 -19.12 -3.18
C GLY A 616 49.49 -18.01 -2.29
N ALA A 617 49.66 -18.16 -0.97
CA ALA A 617 49.16 -17.39 0.17
C ALA A 617 49.69 -15.92 0.30
N PRO A 618 49.51 -15.19 1.44
CA PRO A 618 48.34 -14.90 2.30
C PRO A 618 48.17 -13.38 2.64
N MET A 619 47.03 -12.95 3.21
CA MET A 619 46.92 -11.73 4.06
C MET A 619 45.79 -11.90 5.11
N PRO A 620 45.83 -11.17 6.26
CA PRO A 620 45.62 -11.73 7.60
C PRO A 620 44.20 -11.56 8.16
N GLY A 621 43.86 -12.46 9.08
CA GLY A 621 42.59 -12.46 9.82
C GLY A 621 42.54 -11.45 10.96
N THR A 622 41.32 -10.96 11.21
CA THR A 622 40.92 -10.31 12.46
C THR A 622 39.92 -11.20 13.18
N SER A 623 40.31 -11.62 14.38
CA SER A 623 39.53 -12.38 15.34
C SER A 623 38.52 -11.48 16.08
N VAL A 624 37.28 -11.92 16.22
CA VAL A 624 36.29 -11.34 17.14
C VAL A 624 36.10 -12.32 18.31
N PRO A 625 36.11 -11.88 19.59
CA PRO A 625 35.99 -12.77 20.74
C PRO A 625 34.54 -13.17 21.03
N ALA A 626 34.35 -14.42 21.43
CA ALA A 626 33.08 -14.97 21.88
C ALA A 626 32.77 -14.55 23.33
N THR A 627 31.51 -14.22 23.61
CA THR A 627 30.99 -14.04 24.98
C THR A 627 29.97 -15.14 25.26
N SER A 628 30.20 -15.88 26.35
CA SER A 628 29.40 -17.01 26.83
C SER A 628 28.32 -16.58 27.82
N MET A 629 27.17 -17.27 27.81
CA MET A 629 26.15 -17.23 28.87
C MET A 629 25.60 -18.65 29.13
N PRO A 630 25.13 -18.97 30.37
CA PRO A 630 25.04 -20.32 30.91
C PRO A 630 23.71 -21.03 30.65
N ALA A 631 23.74 -22.37 30.69
CA ALA A 631 22.60 -23.27 30.49
C ALA A 631 21.77 -23.49 31.77
N THR A 632 20.47 -23.77 31.62
CA THR A 632 19.61 -24.33 32.65
C THR A 632 18.76 -25.46 32.05
N SER A 633 18.64 -26.57 32.78
CA SER A 633 18.08 -27.87 32.36
C SER A 633 16.71 -28.16 32.98
N ALA A 634 15.86 -28.93 32.28
CA ALA A 634 14.74 -29.70 32.84
C ALA A 634 14.29 -30.85 31.90
N PRO A 635 13.63 -31.93 32.40
CA PRO A 635 13.84 -33.30 31.95
C PRO A 635 12.73 -33.92 31.06
N ALA A 636 13.06 -35.09 30.48
CA ALA A 636 12.28 -35.89 29.53
C ALA A 636 11.32 -36.92 30.18
N THR A 637 10.33 -37.37 29.39
CA THR A 637 9.64 -38.67 29.60
C THR A 637 9.20 -39.30 28.27
N SER A 638 9.26 -40.63 28.20
CA SER A 638 9.22 -41.51 27.01
C SER A 638 8.12 -42.58 27.10
N VAL A 639 7.60 -43.08 25.96
CA VAL A 639 6.80 -44.35 25.83
C VAL A 639 6.96 -44.93 24.40
N PRO A 640 6.92 -46.28 24.16
CA PRO A 640 7.75 -46.98 23.16
C PRO A 640 7.03 -47.57 21.92
N ALA A 641 7.84 -48.15 21.01
CA ALA A 641 7.50 -48.79 19.74
C ALA A 641 7.30 -50.32 19.81
N THR A 642 6.69 -50.90 18.76
CA THR A 642 6.69 -52.33 18.36
C THR A 642 6.05 -52.43 16.96
N SER A 643 6.37 -53.30 15.99
CA SER A 643 7.52 -54.10 15.54
C SER A 643 7.09 -54.79 14.22
N MET A 644 7.97 -54.84 13.20
CA MET A 644 7.81 -55.51 11.88
C MET A 644 7.78 -57.07 11.99
N PRO A 645 7.32 -57.84 10.97
CA PRO A 645 8.17 -58.32 9.82
C PRO A 645 7.38 -58.58 8.51
N GLY A 646 7.90 -58.71 7.27
CA GLY A 646 9.22 -59.02 6.71
C GLY A 646 9.15 -60.28 5.84
N THR A 647 9.57 -60.21 4.55
CA THR A 647 10.20 -61.26 3.67
C THR A 647 9.92 -60.97 2.19
N SER A 648 10.80 -61.14 1.19
CA SER A 648 12.25 -61.31 1.07
C SER A 648 12.59 -61.43 -0.44
N VAL A 649 13.64 -60.72 -0.86
CA VAL A 649 14.32 -60.71 -2.18
C VAL A 649 14.96 -62.09 -2.48
N PRO A 650 15.32 -62.47 -3.74
CA PRO A 650 16.69 -62.19 -4.29
C PRO A 650 16.70 -62.01 -5.84
N GLY A 651 17.60 -61.27 -6.50
CA GLY A 651 19.06 -61.14 -6.45
C GLY A 651 19.49 -61.07 -7.94
N THR A 652 20.37 -60.21 -8.42
CA THR A 652 21.84 -60.18 -8.29
C THR A 652 22.35 -59.11 -9.28
N SER A 653 23.47 -58.41 -9.17
CA SER A 653 24.47 -58.18 -8.13
C SER A 653 25.48 -57.18 -8.73
N VAL A 654 25.90 -56.23 -7.90
CA VAL A 654 26.93 -55.20 -8.09
C VAL A 654 28.34 -55.82 -8.11
N PRO A 655 29.37 -55.13 -8.63
CA PRO A 655 30.53 -54.76 -7.78
C PRO A 655 31.09 -53.36 -8.13
N GLY A 656 31.56 -52.48 -7.23
CA GLY A 656 31.82 -52.50 -5.79
C GLY A 656 32.75 -51.31 -5.49
N THR A 657 32.40 -50.40 -4.55
CA THR A 657 32.84 -50.34 -3.13
C THR A 657 34.12 -49.51 -2.92
N SER A 658 34.31 -48.66 -1.90
CA SER A 658 33.62 -48.50 -0.61
C SER A 658 34.11 -47.26 0.17
N VAL A 659 33.26 -46.81 1.10
CA VAL A 659 33.39 -45.80 2.17
C VAL A 659 34.30 -46.28 3.33
N PRO A 660 34.85 -45.36 4.15
CA PRO A 660 34.66 -45.41 5.62
C PRO A 660 34.50 -44.00 6.27
N GLY A 661 33.77 -43.72 7.36
CA GLY A 661 32.94 -44.49 8.30
C GLY A 661 32.29 -43.58 9.38
N THR A 662 31.13 -44.02 9.90
CA THR A 662 30.54 -43.92 11.28
C THR A 662 30.57 -42.59 12.10
N SER A 663 29.41 -41.90 12.27
CA SER A 663 28.46 -41.87 13.44
C SER A 663 28.79 -40.80 14.52
N VAL A 664 27.89 -39.95 15.07
CA VAL A 664 26.61 -40.15 15.80
C VAL A 664 25.77 -38.83 15.77
N PRO A 665 24.42 -38.85 15.91
CA PRO A 665 23.52 -37.71 15.70
C PRO A 665 23.07 -36.97 16.98
N GLY A 666 22.79 -35.66 16.85
CA GLY A 666 22.08 -34.85 17.85
C GLY A 666 22.38 -33.34 17.77
N THR A 667 21.34 -32.54 17.49
CA THR A 667 21.22 -31.06 17.58
C THR A 667 22.02 -30.18 16.61
N SER A 668 21.40 -29.87 15.47
CA SER A 668 21.36 -28.49 14.97
C SER A 668 19.91 -28.12 14.65
N VAL A 669 19.51 -26.98 15.20
CA VAL A 669 18.16 -26.40 15.17
C VAL A 669 17.82 -25.95 13.75
N PRO A 670 16.74 -26.44 13.12
CA PRO A 670 16.15 -25.81 11.96
C PRO A 670 15.36 -24.59 12.44
N GLY A 671 15.98 -23.42 12.37
CA GLY A 671 15.25 -22.15 12.45
C GLY A 671 14.43 -21.98 11.18
N THR A 672 13.17 -22.41 11.25
CA THR A 672 12.00 -21.82 10.57
C THR A 672 12.30 -21.01 9.29
N SER A 673 12.48 -21.71 8.17
CA SER A 673 11.93 -21.22 6.91
C SER A 673 10.44 -21.54 6.94
N VAL A 674 9.59 -20.54 7.16
CA VAL A 674 8.16 -20.66 6.88
C VAL A 674 8.02 -20.87 5.36
N PRO A 675 7.55 -22.03 4.88
CA PRO A 675 7.22 -22.21 3.47
C PRO A 675 5.87 -21.53 3.26
N GLY A 676 5.83 -20.39 2.57
CA GLY A 676 4.60 -19.63 2.37
C GLY A 676 4.73 -18.11 2.35
N THR A 677 5.94 -17.55 2.42
CA THR A 677 6.16 -16.11 2.19
C THR A 677 7.07 -15.89 1.00
N SER A 678 6.60 -16.24 -0.19
CA SER A 678 6.84 -15.38 -1.34
C SER A 678 5.93 -14.16 -1.16
N VAL A 679 6.47 -13.15 -0.46
CA VAL A 679 5.89 -11.81 -0.51
C VAL A 679 5.86 -11.44 -2.00
N PRO A 680 4.69 -11.09 -2.57
CA PRO A 680 4.68 -10.51 -3.91
C PRO A 680 5.63 -9.33 -3.82
N ALA A 681 6.68 -9.30 -4.65
CA ALA A 681 7.34 -8.04 -4.89
C ALA A 681 6.20 -7.07 -5.18
N MET A 682 6.00 -6.07 -4.32
CA MET A 682 5.22 -4.91 -4.68
C MET A 682 5.99 -4.29 -5.85
N SER A 683 5.73 -4.82 -7.05
CA SER A 683 5.90 -4.10 -8.28
C SER A 683 4.88 -2.98 -8.20
N MET A 684 5.28 -1.95 -7.48
CA MET A 684 4.70 -0.63 -7.56
C MET A 684 4.66 -0.25 -9.04
N PRO A 685 3.48 -0.01 -9.62
CA PRO A 685 3.39 0.52 -10.96
C PRO A 685 4.06 1.90 -10.94
N GLY A 686 5.30 1.97 -11.43
CA GLY A 686 6.08 3.20 -11.57
C GLY A 686 7.27 3.45 -10.62
N THR A 687 7.79 2.49 -9.84
CA THR A 687 9.06 2.72 -9.08
C THR A 687 10.25 1.82 -9.44
N SER A 688 10.07 0.80 -10.29
CA SER A 688 11.15 0.44 -11.20
C SER A 688 11.03 1.34 -12.43
N ALA A 689 11.42 2.61 -12.31
CA ALA A 689 12.08 3.20 -13.46
C ALA A 689 13.24 2.24 -13.74
N PRO A 690 13.30 1.56 -14.90
CA PRO A 690 14.55 0.91 -15.27
C PRO A 690 15.54 2.06 -15.22
N GLY A 691 16.46 2.04 -14.26
CA GLY A 691 17.63 2.89 -14.34
C GLY A 691 18.21 2.51 -15.68
N ALA A 692 18.07 3.39 -16.67
CA ALA A 692 18.66 3.20 -17.97
C ALA A 692 20.13 2.91 -17.65
N SER A 693 20.55 1.65 -17.78
CA SER A 693 21.95 1.32 -17.67
C SER A 693 22.54 1.89 -18.94
N VAL A 694 22.88 3.18 -18.90
CA VAL A 694 23.38 3.88 -20.06
C VAL A 694 24.64 3.13 -20.50
N VAL A 695 24.54 2.62 -21.71
CA VAL A 695 25.62 1.95 -22.42
C VAL A 695 26.77 2.95 -22.56
N GLY A 696 27.79 2.82 -21.71
CA GLY A 696 29.17 3.22 -22.02
C GLY A 696 29.53 4.71 -22.10
N GLY A 697 28.92 5.60 -21.31
CA GLY A 697 29.27 7.04 -21.28
C GLY A 697 29.41 7.63 -19.87
N VAL A 698 30.15 8.74 -19.76
CA VAL A 698 30.21 9.58 -18.54
C VAL A 698 28.79 10.06 -18.23
N GLY A 699 28.36 9.93 -16.97
CA GLY A 699 26.99 10.25 -16.55
C GLY A 699 26.93 10.85 -15.16
N TYR A 700 25.76 11.35 -14.78
CA TYR A 700 25.51 11.93 -13.46
C TYR A 700 24.45 11.11 -12.72
N ARG A 701 24.57 11.05 -11.40
CA ARG A 701 23.61 10.38 -10.52
C ARG A 701 23.22 11.30 -9.38
N PHE A 702 21.93 11.37 -9.06
CA PHE A 702 21.47 12.02 -7.84
C PHE A 702 21.97 11.28 -6.60
N VAL A 703 22.53 12.01 -5.64
CA VAL A 703 23.10 11.45 -4.40
C VAL A 703 22.08 10.57 -3.68
N HIS A 704 20.81 10.98 -3.66
CA HIS A 704 19.70 10.17 -3.18
C HIS A 704 18.40 10.50 -3.95
N ALA A 705 17.49 9.52 -4.04
CA ALA A 705 16.27 9.65 -4.85
C ALA A 705 15.39 10.83 -4.41
N LEU A 706 15.39 11.18 -3.11
CA LEU A 706 14.62 12.30 -2.60
C LEU A 706 15.00 13.67 -3.23
N VAL A 707 16.25 13.86 -3.69
CA VAL A 707 16.62 15.10 -4.42
C VAL A 707 15.89 15.16 -5.75
N GLN A 708 15.92 14.07 -6.51
CA GLN A 708 15.23 13.94 -7.79
C GLN A 708 13.73 14.12 -7.61
N GLU A 709 13.12 13.43 -6.63
CA GLU A 709 11.69 13.54 -6.32
C GLU A 709 11.29 14.99 -5.98
N ALA A 710 12.10 15.68 -5.16
CA ALA A 710 11.82 17.07 -4.76
C ALA A 710 11.92 18.04 -5.94
N LEU A 711 12.96 17.90 -6.78
CA LEU A 711 13.13 18.71 -8.00
C LEU A 711 11.98 18.46 -8.99
N TYR A 712 11.62 17.20 -9.19
CA TYR A 712 10.51 16.82 -10.06
C TYR A 712 9.17 17.38 -9.57
N ALA A 713 8.90 17.30 -8.25
CA ALA A 713 7.70 17.87 -7.63
C ALA A 713 7.68 19.41 -7.62
N GLY A 714 8.83 20.06 -7.78
CA GLY A 714 9.00 21.50 -7.93
C GLY A 714 8.52 22.04 -9.27
N LEU A 715 8.47 21.20 -10.32
CA LEU A 715 8.12 21.60 -11.67
C LEU A 715 6.60 21.78 -11.85
N SER A 716 6.20 22.84 -12.55
CA SER A 716 4.81 23.00 -12.99
C SER A 716 4.39 21.86 -13.92
N ARG A 717 3.07 21.63 -14.05
CA ARG A 717 2.54 20.57 -14.92
C ARG A 717 2.98 20.74 -16.38
N LEU A 718 3.05 21.99 -16.87
CA LEU A 718 3.46 22.31 -18.23
C LEU A 718 4.97 22.07 -18.44
N GLU A 719 5.81 22.49 -17.49
CA GLU A 719 7.26 22.25 -17.56
C GLU A 719 7.58 20.75 -17.53
N ARG A 720 6.93 19.99 -16.64
CA ARG A 720 7.06 18.52 -16.62
C ARG A 720 6.71 17.90 -17.95
N SER A 721 5.55 18.26 -18.50
CA SER A 721 5.07 17.69 -19.76
C SER A 721 6.04 18.02 -20.92
N ARG A 722 6.58 19.24 -20.99
CA ARG A 722 7.59 19.65 -21.99
C ARG A 722 8.90 18.88 -21.84
N LEU A 723 9.41 18.76 -20.61
CA LEU A 723 10.65 18.03 -20.35
C LEU A 723 10.49 16.54 -20.65
N HIS A 724 9.36 15.93 -20.27
CA HIS A 724 9.07 14.53 -20.62
C HIS A 724 9.03 14.31 -22.13
N LEU A 725 8.48 15.24 -22.91
CA LEU A 725 8.48 15.15 -24.36
C LEU A 725 9.91 15.15 -24.92
N ARG A 726 10.73 16.12 -24.51
CA ARG A 726 12.14 16.25 -24.94
C ARG A 726 12.99 15.07 -24.52
N VAL A 727 12.82 14.59 -23.29
CA VAL A 727 13.53 13.41 -22.77
C VAL A 727 13.13 12.16 -23.56
N GLY A 728 11.82 11.97 -23.82
CA GLY A 728 11.34 10.86 -24.65
C GLY A 728 11.93 10.91 -26.07
N GLU A 729 12.01 12.09 -26.68
CA GLU A 729 12.63 12.31 -27.99
C GLU A 729 14.14 12.02 -28.01
N ALA A 730 14.85 12.40 -26.96
CA ALA A 730 16.28 12.12 -26.82
C ALA A 730 16.58 10.64 -26.58
N LEU A 731 15.70 9.94 -25.84
CA LEU A 731 15.87 8.52 -25.50
C LEU A 731 15.43 7.57 -26.62
N GLU A 732 14.41 7.93 -27.40
CA GLU A 732 13.83 7.06 -28.45
C GLU A 732 14.86 6.47 -29.46
N PRO A 733 15.89 7.20 -29.93
CA PRO A 733 16.88 6.63 -30.85
C PRO A 733 17.98 5.80 -30.16
N VAL A 734 18.17 5.95 -28.85
CA VAL A 734 19.30 5.34 -28.10
C VAL A 734 18.85 4.08 -27.35
N LEU A 735 17.62 4.06 -26.85
CA LEU A 735 17.12 2.95 -26.05
C LEU A 735 16.75 1.74 -26.92
N PRO A 736 17.13 0.52 -26.50
CA PRO A 736 16.73 -0.69 -27.18
C PRO A 736 15.22 -0.91 -27.08
N GLU A 737 14.66 -1.71 -27.99
CA GLU A 737 13.23 -2.03 -27.99
C GLU A 737 12.71 -2.59 -26.66
N ALA A 738 13.56 -3.30 -25.92
CA ALA A 738 13.23 -3.88 -24.62
C ALA A 738 12.87 -2.82 -23.57
N GLU A 739 13.32 -1.57 -23.73
CA GLU A 739 13.04 -0.45 -22.81
C GLU A 739 11.84 0.41 -23.25
N SER A 740 10.94 -0.17 -24.05
CA SER A 740 9.72 0.54 -24.51
C SER A 740 8.82 1.03 -23.37
N ALA A 741 8.89 0.43 -22.17
CA ALA A 741 8.14 0.89 -20.99
C ALA A 741 8.60 2.28 -20.52
N THR A 742 9.91 2.56 -20.55
CA THR A 742 10.48 3.87 -20.21
C THR A 742 9.99 4.93 -21.20
N LEU A 743 10.04 4.64 -22.51
CA LEU A 743 9.53 5.55 -23.54
C LEU A 743 8.01 5.79 -23.39
N ALA A 744 7.25 4.73 -23.12
CA ALA A 744 5.81 4.84 -22.86
C ALA A 744 5.51 5.79 -21.70
N HIS A 745 6.27 5.71 -20.61
CA HIS A 745 6.12 6.60 -19.46
C HIS A 745 6.34 8.08 -19.84
N HIS A 746 7.48 8.41 -20.49
CA HIS A 746 7.77 9.80 -20.86
C HIS A 746 6.73 10.37 -21.83
N PHE A 747 6.36 9.63 -22.87
CA PHE A 747 5.38 10.11 -23.83
C PHE A 747 3.96 10.20 -23.24
N ALA A 748 3.61 9.36 -22.26
CA ALA A 748 2.33 9.45 -21.57
C ALA A 748 2.24 10.73 -20.71
N GLN A 749 3.31 11.10 -19.99
CA GLN A 749 3.37 12.37 -19.26
C GLN A 749 3.33 13.59 -20.19
N ALA A 750 3.73 13.40 -21.46
CA ALA A 750 3.68 14.39 -22.53
C ALA A 750 2.42 14.29 -23.43
N ALA A 751 1.41 13.49 -23.06
CA ALA A 751 0.27 13.22 -23.94
C ALA A 751 -0.44 14.50 -24.43
N GLY A 752 -0.62 15.49 -23.54
CA GLY A 752 -1.24 16.78 -23.84
C GLY A 752 -0.43 17.71 -24.76
N LEU A 753 0.83 17.39 -25.04
CA LEU A 753 1.73 18.15 -25.93
C LEU A 753 2.10 17.39 -27.21
N GLY A 754 1.35 16.33 -27.55
CA GLY A 754 1.60 15.52 -28.76
C GLY A 754 2.37 14.22 -28.50
N GLY A 755 2.58 13.83 -27.23
CA GLY A 755 3.17 12.54 -26.88
C GLY A 755 2.23 11.32 -27.04
N ALA A 756 0.92 11.54 -27.17
CA ALA A 756 -0.10 10.50 -27.07
C ALA A 756 0.12 9.31 -28.03
N ASP A 757 0.32 9.55 -29.33
CA ASP A 757 0.49 8.48 -30.31
C ASP A 757 1.75 7.63 -30.04
N ARG A 758 2.85 8.27 -29.64
CA ARG A 758 4.08 7.57 -29.26
C ARG A 758 3.91 6.81 -27.95
N ALA A 759 3.16 7.36 -26.99
CA ALA A 759 2.84 6.68 -25.75
C ALA A 759 2.06 5.38 -26.00
N VAL A 760 0.99 5.43 -26.80
CA VAL A 760 0.19 4.25 -27.17
C VAL A 760 1.06 3.19 -27.85
N LYS A 761 1.88 3.60 -28.83
CA LYS A 761 2.77 2.71 -29.59
C LYS A 761 3.75 1.98 -28.67
N HIS A 762 4.48 2.72 -27.83
CA HIS A 762 5.50 2.16 -26.95
C HIS A 762 4.89 1.36 -25.80
N ALA A 763 3.78 1.82 -25.23
CA ALA A 763 3.04 1.07 -24.19
C ALA A 763 2.53 -0.27 -24.73
N SER A 764 1.95 -0.29 -25.93
CA SER A 764 1.46 -1.52 -26.56
C SER A 764 2.58 -2.52 -26.85
N ARG A 765 3.77 -2.02 -27.25
CA ARG A 765 4.95 -2.84 -27.50
C ARG A 765 5.53 -3.40 -26.20
N ALA A 766 5.63 -2.56 -25.17
CA ALA A 766 6.07 -2.95 -23.84
C ALA A 766 5.13 -4.01 -23.24
N ALA A 767 3.81 -3.83 -23.35
CA ALA A 767 2.82 -4.77 -22.84
C ALA A 767 2.93 -6.16 -23.50
N ARG A 768 3.14 -6.20 -24.82
CA ARG A 768 3.41 -7.45 -25.55
C ARG A 768 4.74 -8.08 -25.15
N HIS A 769 5.77 -7.28 -24.89
CA HIS A 769 7.05 -7.79 -24.38
C HIS A 769 6.89 -8.39 -22.98
N ALA A 770 6.25 -7.66 -22.05
CA ALA A 770 5.94 -8.12 -20.71
C ALA A 770 5.14 -9.43 -20.72
N THR A 771 4.15 -9.54 -21.62
CA THR A 771 3.37 -10.78 -21.82
C THR A 771 4.26 -11.96 -22.22
N ARG A 772 5.23 -11.77 -23.14
CA ARG A 772 6.19 -12.82 -23.52
C ARG A 772 7.15 -13.21 -22.39
N GLN A 773 7.45 -12.29 -21.49
CA GLN A 773 8.27 -12.53 -20.29
C GLN A 773 7.44 -13.08 -19.11
N LEU A 774 6.16 -13.37 -19.30
CA LEU A 774 5.22 -13.82 -18.26
C LEU A 774 5.00 -12.78 -17.13
N ALA A 775 5.33 -11.51 -17.38
CA ALA A 775 5.09 -10.38 -16.48
C ALA A 775 3.66 -9.82 -16.71
N HIS A 776 2.64 -10.62 -16.39
CA HIS A 776 1.25 -10.32 -16.75
C HIS A 776 0.66 -9.11 -16.02
N THR A 777 1.06 -8.84 -14.77
CA THR A 777 0.64 -7.63 -14.03
C THR A 777 1.16 -6.37 -14.71
N GLU A 778 2.44 -6.35 -15.07
CA GLU A 778 3.05 -5.24 -15.80
C GLU A 778 2.39 -5.05 -17.18
N ALA A 779 2.06 -6.16 -17.87
CA ALA A 779 1.34 -6.09 -19.13
C ALA A 779 -0.05 -5.42 -19.00
N ALA A 780 -0.82 -5.75 -17.95
CA ALA A 780 -2.11 -5.12 -17.68
C ALA A 780 -1.97 -3.62 -17.39
N ASP A 781 -0.96 -3.23 -16.62
CA ASP A 781 -0.68 -1.81 -16.32
C ASP A 781 -0.30 -1.03 -17.58
N LEU A 782 0.52 -1.62 -18.46
CA LEU A 782 0.94 -1.00 -19.72
C LEU A 782 -0.20 -0.89 -20.73
N TRP A 783 -1.09 -1.88 -20.81
CA TRP A 783 -2.29 -1.80 -21.63
C TRP A 783 -3.27 -0.73 -21.10
N THR A 784 -3.41 -0.64 -19.78
CA THR A 784 -4.21 0.41 -19.12
C THR A 784 -3.64 1.80 -19.42
N LEU A 785 -2.31 1.95 -19.36
CA LEU A 785 -1.62 3.19 -19.75
C LEU A 785 -1.92 3.55 -21.20
N ALA A 786 -1.77 2.60 -22.13
CA ALA A 786 -2.06 2.80 -23.55
C ALA A 786 -3.51 3.28 -23.77
N LEU A 787 -4.47 2.67 -23.10
CA LEU A 787 -5.89 3.04 -23.19
C LEU A 787 -6.16 4.45 -22.61
N SER A 788 -5.48 4.82 -21.52
CA SER A 788 -5.69 6.11 -20.85
C SER A 788 -5.19 7.32 -21.65
N VAL A 789 -4.20 7.13 -22.51
CA VAL A 789 -3.59 8.18 -23.35
C VAL A 789 -4.02 8.11 -24.81
N LEU A 790 -4.87 7.14 -25.18
CA LEU A 790 -5.37 6.97 -26.55
C LEU A 790 -6.23 8.19 -26.95
N PRO A 791 -5.91 8.88 -28.06
CA PRO A 791 -6.73 9.99 -28.55
C PRO A 791 -8.16 9.57 -28.91
N PRO A 792 -9.16 10.44 -28.74
CA PRO A 792 -10.54 10.16 -29.16
C PRO A 792 -10.64 9.94 -30.68
N GLY A 793 -11.61 9.12 -31.12
CA GLY A 793 -11.85 8.81 -32.53
C GLY A 793 -10.98 7.67 -33.10
N ARG A 794 -10.23 6.96 -32.26
CA ARG A 794 -9.37 5.81 -32.61
C ARG A 794 -10.03 4.47 -32.26
N ASP A 795 -11.30 4.31 -32.59
CA ASP A 795 -12.15 3.21 -32.12
C ASP A 795 -11.61 1.80 -32.47
N ALA A 796 -11.04 1.62 -33.67
CA ALA A 796 -10.42 0.35 -34.06
C ALA A 796 -9.21 -0.02 -33.17
N GLU A 797 -8.38 0.96 -32.81
CA GLU A 797 -7.21 0.76 -31.94
C GLU A 797 -7.65 0.56 -30.49
N ARG A 798 -8.67 1.29 -30.04
CA ARG A 798 -9.31 1.11 -28.73
C ARG A 798 -9.82 -0.31 -28.55
N SER A 799 -10.55 -0.84 -29.53
CA SER A 799 -11.06 -2.23 -29.52
C SER A 799 -9.92 -3.24 -29.40
N ARG A 800 -8.83 -3.09 -30.18
CA ARG A 800 -7.67 -4.00 -30.10
C ARG A 800 -6.96 -3.94 -28.74
N ILE A 801 -6.76 -2.75 -28.18
CA ILE A 801 -6.15 -2.59 -26.85
C ILE A 801 -7.00 -3.25 -25.77
N LEU A 802 -8.33 -3.08 -25.82
CA LEU A 802 -9.25 -3.69 -24.87
C LEU A 802 -9.25 -5.23 -24.96
N THR A 803 -9.15 -5.80 -26.17
CA THR A 803 -9.02 -7.25 -26.36
C THR A 803 -7.79 -7.81 -25.65
N GLU A 804 -6.64 -7.15 -25.81
CA GLU A 804 -5.36 -7.53 -25.17
C GLU A 804 -5.37 -7.26 -23.65
N LEU A 805 -5.96 -6.14 -23.22
CA LEU A 805 -6.13 -5.81 -21.81
C LEU A 805 -6.98 -6.85 -21.10
N GLY A 806 -8.11 -7.25 -21.69
CA GLY A 806 -8.96 -8.30 -21.13
C GLY A 806 -8.22 -9.64 -21.01
N GLN A 807 -7.34 -9.95 -21.97
CA GLN A 807 -6.47 -11.13 -21.87
C GLN A 807 -5.48 -11.04 -20.70
N ALA A 808 -4.87 -9.88 -20.50
CA ALA A 808 -3.98 -9.63 -19.37
C ALA A 808 -4.74 -9.73 -18.04
N HIS A 809 -5.91 -9.08 -17.92
CA HIS A 809 -6.79 -9.14 -16.76
C HIS A 809 -7.21 -10.56 -16.41
N ARG A 810 -7.59 -11.39 -17.40
CA ARG A 810 -7.88 -12.80 -17.15
C ARG A 810 -6.67 -13.51 -16.52
N THR A 811 -5.49 -13.29 -17.07
CA THR A 811 -4.26 -14.01 -16.65
C THR A 811 -3.78 -13.62 -15.26
N VAL A 812 -4.06 -12.40 -14.81
CA VAL A 812 -3.74 -11.94 -13.45
C VAL A 812 -4.89 -12.17 -12.45
N GLY A 813 -5.92 -12.91 -12.84
CA GLY A 813 -7.01 -13.26 -11.94
C GLY A 813 -8.06 -12.15 -11.75
N ARG A 814 -8.32 -11.32 -12.77
CA ARG A 814 -9.36 -10.29 -12.75
C ARG A 814 -10.46 -10.56 -13.80
N PRO A 815 -11.26 -11.63 -13.63
CA PRO A 815 -12.19 -12.09 -14.67
C PRO A 815 -13.34 -11.10 -14.95
N GLU A 816 -13.82 -10.36 -13.95
CA GLU A 816 -14.86 -9.33 -14.14
C GLU A 816 -14.37 -8.14 -14.98
N GLU A 817 -13.14 -7.68 -14.74
CA GLU A 817 -12.51 -6.63 -15.54
C GLU A 817 -12.28 -7.12 -16.98
N ALA A 818 -11.74 -8.34 -17.14
CA ALA A 818 -11.55 -8.96 -18.44
C ALA A 818 -12.84 -9.02 -19.28
N ARG A 819 -13.94 -9.41 -18.64
CA ARG A 819 -15.26 -9.48 -19.28
C ARG A 819 -15.72 -8.10 -19.77
N ARG A 820 -15.63 -7.08 -18.93
CA ARG A 820 -16.03 -5.71 -19.29
C ARG A 820 -15.21 -5.19 -20.47
N ASP A 821 -13.90 -5.46 -20.47
CA ASP A 821 -13.01 -5.04 -21.55
C ASP A 821 -13.37 -5.71 -22.88
N TRP A 822 -13.64 -7.02 -22.87
CA TRP A 822 -14.06 -7.74 -24.08
C TRP A 822 -15.45 -7.33 -24.58
N GLU A 823 -16.43 -7.14 -23.69
CA GLU A 823 -17.75 -6.64 -24.06
C GLU A 823 -17.67 -5.24 -24.71
N GLU A 824 -16.82 -4.37 -24.17
CA GLU A 824 -16.50 -3.06 -24.77
C GLU A 824 -15.82 -3.20 -26.13
N ALA A 825 -14.80 -4.06 -26.24
CA ALA A 825 -14.07 -4.30 -27.49
C ALA A 825 -15.00 -4.78 -28.61
N ILE A 826 -15.90 -5.72 -28.31
CA ILE A 826 -16.89 -6.30 -29.23
C ILE A 826 -17.89 -5.24 -29.66
N ARG A 827 -18.43 -4.47 -28.72
CA ARG A 827 -19.39 -3.41 -29.02
C ARG A 827 -18.80 -2.35 -29.93
N ILE A 828 -17.55 -1.93 -29.68
CA ILE A 828 -16.84 -0.97 -30.53
C ILE A 828 -16.61 -1.55 -31.92
N ALA A 829 -16.02 -2.75 -32.02
CA ALA A 829 -15.72 -3.39 -33.30
C ALA A 829 -16.97 -3.59 -34.16
N ARG A 830 -18.09 -3.99 -33.54
CA ARG A 830 -19.39 -4.10 -34.20
C ARG A 830 -19.91 -2.75 -34.67
N GLY A 831 -19.81 -1.71 -33.83
CA GLY A 831 -20.25 -0.35 -34.15
C GLY A 831 -19.54 0.27 -35.37
N ILE A 832 -18.25 -0.03 -35.54
CA ILE A 832 -17.47 0.45 -36.69
C ILE A 832 -17.46 -0.51 -37.89
N GLY A 833 -18.04 -1.71 -37.76
CA GLY A 833 -18.04 -2.74 -38.80
C GLY A 833 -16.67 -3.38 -39.08
N ASP A 834 -15.73 -3.31 -38.13
CA ASP A 834 -14.39 -3.89 -38.27
C ASP A 834 -14.43 -5.39 -37.92
N ARG A 835 -14.68 -6.19 -38.96
CA ARG A 835 -14.76 -7.65 -38.84
C ARG A 835 -13.44 -8.28 -38.37
N GLU A 836 -12.30 -7.73 -38.75
CA GLU A 836 -10.98 -8.24 -38.36
C GLU A 836 -10.69 -8.01 -36.87
N ALA A 837 -11.14 -6.88 -36.31
CA ALA A 837 -11.06 -6.62 -34.87
C ALA A 837 -12.11 -7.41 -34.06
N LEU A 838 -13.26 -7.73 -34.66
CA LEU A 838 -14.36 -8.41 -33.98
C LEU A 838 -14.05 -9.89 -33.69
N ILE A 839 -13.41 -10.60 -34.62
CA ILE A 839 -13.05 -12.04 -34.47
C ILE A 839 -12.20 -12.29 -33.21
N PRO A 840 -11.04 -11.64 -32.99
CA PRO A 840 -10.23 -11.88 -31.80
C PRO A 840 -10.95 -11.46 -30.51
N ALA A 841 -11.77 -10.41 -30.53
CA ALA A 841 -12.52 -9.98 -29.35
C ALA A 841 -13.59 -11.01 -28.93
N VAL A 842 -14.37 -11.51 -29.89
CA VAL A 842 -15.39 -12.56 -29.67
C VAL A 842 -14.74 -13.89 -29.30
N THR A 843 -13.63 -14.25 -29.94
CA THR A 843 -12.96 -15.51 -29.64
C THR A 843 -12.17 -15.45 -28.33
N ALA A 844 -11.75 -14.28 -27.82
CA ALA A 844 -11.07 -14.19 -26.52
C ALA A 844 -11.91 -14.75 -25.36
N ILE A 845 -13.23 -14.54 -25.45
CA ILE A 845 -14.25 -15.07 -24.55
C ILE A 845 -14.25 -16.60 -24.50
N GLY A 846 -14.14 -17.25 -25.66
CA GLY A 846 -14.08 -18.71 -25.79
C GLY A 846 -12.71 -19.32 -25.43
N GLY A 847 -11.86 -18.58 -24.71
CA GLY A 847 -10.56 -19.07 -24.26
C GLY A 847 -10.68 -20.20 -23.22
N PRO A 848 -9.57 -20.93 -22.96
CA PRO A 848 -9.58 -22.07 -22.04
C PRO A 848 -10.00 -21.68 -20.60
N SER A 849 -10.99 -22.40 -20.03
CA SER A 849 -11.53 -22.18 -18.69
C SER A 849 -12.12 -23.46 -18.08
N LEU A 850 -12.20 -23.56 -16.75
CA LEU A 850 -12.90 -24.66 -16.06
C LEU A 850 -14.43 -24.45 -16.01
N TRP A 851 -14.90 -23.25 -16.32
CA TRP A 851 -16.30 -22.82 -16.20
C TRP A 851 -16.71 -21.99 -17.41
N ASN A 852 -18.02 -21.95 -17.66
CA ASN A 852 -18.57 -20.97 -18.59
C ASN A 852 -18.39 -19.56 -18.01
N TRP A 853 -18.09 -18.61 -18.88
CA TRP A 853 -17.85 -17.21 -18.52
C TRP A 853 -19.17 -16.44 -18.31
N ARG A 854 -20.28 -16.93 -18.89
CA ARG A 854 -21.62 -16.35 -18.70
C ARG A 854 -22.16 -16.70 -17.30
N PRO A 855 -22.87 -15.77 -16.66
CA PRO A 855 -23.67 -16.10 -15.49
C PRO A 855 -24.66 -17.24 -15.75
N TYR A 856 -25.02 -17.95 -14.68
CA TYR A 856 -25.81 -19.16 -14.82
C TYR A 856 -27.16 -18.85 -15.46
N GLY A 857 -27.53 -19.60 -16.50
CA GLY A 857 -28.79 -19.40 -17.21
C GLY A 857 -28.82 -18.20 -18.18
N VAL A 858 -27.75 -17.42 -18.29
CA VAL A 858 -27.69 -16.27 -19.20
C VAL A 858 -27.41 -16.74 -20.64
N VAL A 859 -28.26 -16.30 -21.57
CA VAL A 859 -28.12 -16.54 -23.00
C VAL A 859 -28.14 -15.20 -23.73
N ASP A 860 -27.03 -14.85 -24.40
CA ASP A 860 -26.89 -13.59 -25.12
C ASP A 860 -27.23 -13.77 -26.60
N SER A 861 -28.46 -13.42 -26.95
CA SER A 861 -28.96 -13.56 -28.32
C SER A 861 -28.22 -12.65 -29.31
N GLU A 862 -27.68 -11.51 -28.86
CA GLU A 862 -26.96 -10.58 -29.73
C GLU A 862 -25.55 -11.10 -30.04
N MET A 863 -24.87 -11.69 -29.04
CA MET A 863 -23.59 -12.36 -29.24
C MET A 863 -23.72 -13.57 -30.17
N ILE A 864 -24.75 -14.40 -29.95
CA ILE A 864 -25.04 -15.56 -30.82
C ILE A 864 -25.21 -15.11 -32.27
N ALA A 865 -26.07 -14.12 -32.52
CA ALA A 865 -26.28 -13.58 -33.86
C ALA A 865 -24.97 -13.03 -34.46
N THR A 866 -24.16 -12.34 -33.66
CA THR A 866 -22.86 -11.81 -34.08
C THR A 866 -21.91 -12.94 -34.50
N ILE A 867 -21.82 -14.03 -33.73
CA ILE A 867 -20.97 -15.18 -34.07
C ILE A 867 -21.49 -15.90 -35.33
N GLU A 868 -22.81 -16.10 -35.45
CA GLU A 868 -23.42 -16.72 -36.62
C GLU A 868 -23.16 -15.90 -37.91
N ASP A 869 -23.29 -14.57 -37.84
CA ASP A 869 -22.94 -13.66 -38.93
C ASP A 869 -21.44 -13.71 -39.29
N LEU A 870 -20.57 -13.87 -38.29
CA LEU A 870 -19.16 -14.14 -38.52
C LEU A 870 -18.97 -15.48 -39.25
N LEU A 871 -19.59 -16.56 -38.80
CA LEU A 871 -19.44 -17.90 -39.40
C LEU A 871 -19.95 -18.01 -40.84
N ASN A 872 -20.94 -17.18 -41.21
CA ASN A 872 -21.50 -17.09 -42.56
C ASN A 872 -20.57 -16.43 -43.60
N GLY A 873 -19.56 -15.69 -43.15
CA GLY A 873 -18.57 -15.06 -44.02
C GLY A 873 -17.33 -15.93 -44.29
N PRO A 874 -16.42 -15.46 -45.15
CA PRO A 874 -15.14 -16.13 -45.37
C PRO A 874 -14.30 -16.09 -44.08
N LEU A 875 -13.72 -17.23 -43.71
CA LEU A 875 -12.88 -17.42 -42.53
C LEU A 875 -11.81 -18.47 -42.83
N ALA A 876 -10.63 -18.32 -42.23
CA ALA A 876 -9.65 -19.40 -42.16
C ALA A 876 -10.16 -20.50 -41.21
N ASP A 877 -9.67 -21.73 -41.39
CA ASP A 877 -10.07 -22.89 -40.57
C ASP A 877 -9.83 -22.64 -39.07
N ALA A 878 -8.75 -21.93 -38.72
CA ALA A 878 -8.42 -21.58 -37.34
C ALA A 878 -9.46 -20.64 -36.70
N ASP A 879 -9.84 -19.56 -37.40
CA ASP A 879 -10.85 -18.62 -36.93
C ASP A 879 -12.24 -19.27 -36.86
N ARG A 880 -12.57 -20.11 -37.84
CA ARG A 880 -13.82 -20.88 -37.86
C ARG A 880 -13.90 -21.82 -36.66
N ALA A 881 -12.83 -22.55 -36.36
CA ALA A 881 -12.77 -23.42 -35.18
C ALA A 881 -12.94 -22.62 -33.88
N ALA A 882 -12.24 -21.49 -33.74
CA ALA A 882 -12.32 -20.64 -32.55
C ALA A 882 -13.73 -20.04 -32.35
N LEU A 883 -14.39 -19.62 -33.43
CA LEU A 883 -15.76 -19.07 -33.41
C LEU A 883 -16.82 -20.15 -33.12
N LEU A 884 -16.70 -21.34 -33.70
CA LEU A 884 -17.60 -22.47 -33.38
C LEU A 884 -17.48 -22.88 -31.91
N GLY A 885 -16.26 -22.91 -31.37
CA GLY A 885 -16.03 -23.14 -29.94
C GLY A 885 -16.66 -22.06 -29.05
N ALA A 886 -16.55 -20.78 -29.44
CA ALA A 886 -17.21 -19.68 -28.73
C ALA A 886 -18.75 -19.77 -28.82
N LEU A 887 -19.30 -20.07 -30.00
CA LEU A 887 -20.74 -20.27 -30.19
C LEU A 887 -21.29 -21.38 -29.30
N ALA A 888 -20.54 -22.48 -29.17
CA ALA A 888 -20.92 -23.58 -28.30
C ALA A 888 -21.09 -23.17 -26.84
N LEU A 889 -20.24 -22.26 -26.34
CA LEU A 889 -20.35 -21.74 -24.97
C LEU A 889 -21.54 -20.79 -24.81
N GLU A 890 -21.82 -19.94 -25.80
CA GLU A 890 -22.99 -19.02 -25.78
C GLU A 890 -24.32 -19.78 -25.81
N LEU A 891 -24.36 -20.92 -26.52
CA LEU A 891 -25.56 -21.76 -26.61
C LEU A 891 -25.78 -22.66 -25.40
N HIS A 892 -24.83 -22.76 -24.47
CA HIS A 892 -24.79 -23.78 -23.42
C HIS A 892 -26.04 -23.79 -22.52
N TYR A 893 -26.51 -22.61 -22.08
CA TYR A 893 -27.70 -22.50 -21.22
C TYR A 893 -29.02 -22.38 -22.00
N GLY A 894 -28.96 -22.33 -23.34
CA GLY A 894 -30.12 -22.11 -24.19
C GLY A 894 -30.77 -23.41 -24.67
N PRO A 895 -31.97 -23.32 -25.29
CA PRO A 895 -32.66 -24.47 -25.87
C PRO A 895 -31.91 -25.12 -27.04
N ARG A 896 -30.87 -24.45 -27.57
CA ARG A 896 -30.00 -24.90 -28.65
C ARG A 896 -28.68 -25.52 -28.14
N SER A 897 -28.58 -25.88 -26.85
CA SER A 897 -27.36 -26.45 -26.25
C SER A 897 -26.84 -27.70 -26.96
N ALA A 898 -27.74 -28.55 -27.48
CA ALA A 898 -27.37 -29.72 -28.28
C ALA A 898 -26.64 -29.34 -29.58
N ALA A 899 -27.13 -28.32 -30.30
CA ALA A 899 -26.44 -27.79 -31.48
C ALA A 899 -25.10 -27.15 -31.09
N GLY A 900 -25.02 -26.51 -29.92
CA GLY A 900 -23.77 -26.01 -29.35
C GLY A 900 -22.72 -27.12 -29.19
N GLU A 901 -23.10 -28.30 -28.71
CA GLU A 901 -22.17 -29.44 -28.62
C GLU A 901 -21.69 -29.92 -29.99
N GLU A 902 -22.58 -29.97 -30.99
CA GLU A 902 -22.23 -30.33 -32.37
C GLU A 902 -21.22 -29.33 -32.96
N HIS A 903 -21.42 -28.02 -32.73
CA HIS A 903 -20.48 -26.97 -33.14
C HIS A 903 -19.13 -27.12 -32.43
N ALA A 904 -19.10 -27.45 -31.14
CA ALA A 904 -17.85 -27.71 -30.44
C ALA A 904 -17.11 -28.94 -30.98
N ALA A 905 -17.83 -30.01 -31.35
CA ALA A 905 -17.22 -31.19 -31.97
C ALA A 905 -16.62 -30.85 -33.35
N GLU A 906 -17.33 -30.07 -34.17
CA GLU A 906 -16.81 -29.56 -35.45
C GLU A 906 -15.56 -28.68 -35.24
N ALA A 907 -15.57 -27.82 -34.23
CA ALA A 907 -14.42 -26.99 -33.87
C ALA A 907 -13.17 -27.81 -33.56
N VAL A 908 -13.32 -28.92 -32.80
CA VAL A 908 -12.22 -29.84 -32.48
C VAL A 908 -11.68 -30.49 -33.76
N GLU A 909 -12.53 -30.97 -34.66
CA GLU A 909 -12.09 -31.57 -35.93
C GLU A 909 -11.36 -30.57 -36.83
N LEU A 910 -11.83 -29.32 -36.88
CA LEU A 910 -11.13 -28.25 -37.61
C LEU A 910 -9.78 -27.92 -36.96
N ALA A 911 -9.72 -27.79 -35.64
CA ALA A 911 -8.48 -27.54 -34.94
C ALA A 911 -7.44 -28.66 -35.18
N ARG A 912 -7.85 -29.93 -35.17
CA ARG A 912 -6.97 -31.06 -35.52
C ARG A 912 -6.36 -30.93 -36.92
N LYS A 913 -7.12 -30.44 -37.90
CA LYS A 913 -6.62 -30.22 -39.27
C LYS A 913 -5.56 -29.11 -39.35
N THR A 914 -5.65 -28.09 -38.51
CA THR A 914 -4.68 -26.98 -38.50
C THR A 914 -3.31 -27.38 -37.94
N GLY A 915 -3.25 -28.37 -37.05
CA GLY A 915 -2.04 -28.75 -36.32
C GLY A 915 -1.63 -27.75 -35.21
N ASP A 916 -2.44 -26.74 -34.93
CA ASP A 916 -2.22 -25.76 -33.86
C ASP A 916 -2.64 -26.37 -32.50
N VAL A 917 -1.65 -26.72 -31.68
CA VAL A 917 -1.87 -27.34 -30.37
C VAL A 917 -2.62 -26.42 -29.40
N PRO A 918 -2.24 -25.13 -29.21
CA PRO A 918 -3.06 -24.18 -28.46
C PRO A 918 -4.53 -24.10 -28.90
N LEU A 919 -4.80 -24.08 -30.21
CA LEU A 919 -6.17 -24.05 -30.72
C LEU A 919 -6.92 -25.37 -30.44
N LEU A 920 -6.25 -26.52 -30.61
CA LEU A 920 -6.82 -27.82 -30.27
C LEU A 920 -7.15 -27.91 -28.78
N ALA A 921 -6.24 -27.45 -27.91
CA ALA A 921 -6.44 -27.43 -26.48
C ALA A 921 -7.66 -26.60 -26.07
N ARG A 922 -7.79 -25.42 -26.71
CA ARG A 922 -8.93 -24.52 -26.52
C ARG A 922 -10.25 -25.16 -26.98
N THR A 923 -10.29 -25.73 -28.18
CA THR A 923 -11.53 -26.31 -28.72
C THR A 923 -11.97 -27.56 -27.96
N LEU A 924 -11.03 -28.40 -27.51
CA LEU A 924 -11.30 -29.51 -26.58
C LEU A 924 -11.87 -29.01 -25.25
N ASN A 925 -11.33 -27.93 -24.70
CA ASN A 925 -11.88 -27.29 -23.50
C ASN A 925 -13.31 -26.76 -23.73
N ASN A 926 -13.58 -26.11 -24.86
CA ASN A 926 -14.93 -25.66 -25.19
C ASN A 926 -15.90 -26.85 -25.35
N TYR A 927 -15.46 -27.96 -25.96
CA TYR A 927 -16.22 -29.19 -26.03
C TYR A 927 -16.52 -29.78 -24.65
N LEU A 928 -15.54 -29.81 -23.73
CA LEU A 928 -15.72 -30.31 -22.37
C LEU A 928 -16.81 -29.56 -21.58
N LEU A 929 -16.93 -28.25 -21.82
CA LEU A 929 -17.96 -27.39 -21.24
C LEU A 929 -19.30 -27.58 -21.96
N ALA A 930 -19.34 -27.55 -23.29
CA ALA A 930 -20.57 -27.72 -24.07
C ALA A 930 -21.22 -29.10 -23.87
N ALA A 931 -20.40 -30.15 -23.77
CA ALA A 931 -20.84 -31.51 -23.50
C ALA A 931 -21.14 -31.77 -22.01
N PHE A 932 -20.97 -30.79 -21.11
CA PHE A 932 -21.28 -30.95 -19.68
C PHE A 932 -22.78 -30.98 -19.42
N ARG A 933 -23.40 -32.12 -19.75
CA ARG A 933 -24.84 -32.39 -19.65
C ARG A 933 -25.09 -33.83 -19.24
N PRO A 934 -26.29 -34.17 -18.72
CA PRO A 934 -26.60 -35.53 -18.31
C PRO A 934 -26.34 -36.58 -19.38
N GLY A 935 -25.68 -37.67 -18.98
CA GLY A 935 -25.38 -38.80 -19.86
C GLY A 935 -24.21 -38.62 -20.83
N ARG A 936 -23.47 -37.50 -20.78
CA ARG A 936 -22.33 -37.25 -21.67
C ARG A 936 -20.95 -37.54 -21.05
N ASN A 937 -20.89 -38.13 -19.83
CA ASN A 937 -19.61 -38.34 -19.11
C ASN A 937 -18.55 -39.12 -19.92
N ALA A 938 -18.95 -40.16 -20.66
CA ALA A 938 -18.02 -40.96 -21.46
C ALA A 938 -17.36 -40.14 -22.59
N ALA A 939 -18.13 -39.30 -23.28
CA ALA A 939 -17.62 -38.42 -24.32
C ALA A 939 -16.71 -37.33 -23.74
N ARG A 940 -17.10 -36.74 -22.60
CA ARG A 940 -16.27 -35.78 -21.87
C ARG A 940 -14.97 -36.39 -21.39
N ARG A 941 -14.99 -37.61 -20.86
CA ARG A 941 -13.79 -38.33 -20.43
C ARG A 941 -12.81 -38.49 -21.59
N ALA A 942 -13.27 -38.94 -22.75
CA ALA A 942 -12.41 -39.10 -23.93
C ALA A 942 -11.75 -37.77 -24.35
N ALA A 943 -12.50 -36.67 -24.37
CA ALA A 943 -11.96 -35.35 -24.67
C ALA A 943 -10.98 -34.84 -23.59
N ALA A 944 -11.25 -35.11 -22.32
CA ALA A 944 -10.36 -34.73 -21.21
C ALA A 944 -9.05 -35.54 -21.22
N GLU A 945 -9.11 -36.82 -21.55
CA GLU A 945 -7.94 -37.69 -21.75
C GLU A 945 -7.10 -37.21 -22.93
N GLU A 946 -7.71 -36.84 -24.06
CA GLU A 946 -6.99 -36.24 -25.19
C GLU A 946 -6.30 -34.93 -24.78
N LEU A 947 -7.04 -34.01 -24.13
CA LEU A 947 -6.53 -32.72 -23.69
C LEU A 947 -5.37 -32.86 -22.70
N ALA A 948 -5.49 -33.76 -21.71
CA ALA A 948 -4.46 -33.99 -20.69
C ALA A 948 -3.17 -34.64 -21.25
N ASN A 949 -3.25 -35.25 -22.44
CA ASN A 949 -2.12 -35.91 -23.10
C ASN A 949 -1.50 -35.06 -24.23
N LEU A 950 -1.99 -33.84 -24.49
CA LEU A 950 -1.36 -32.94 -25.45
C LEU A 950 0.03 -32.50 -24.95
N SER A 951 1.02 -32.54 -25.82
CA SER A 951 2.39 -32.08 -25.52
C SER A 951 2.53 -30.57 -25.72
N GLY A 952 3.32 -29.92 -24.87
CA GLY A 952 3.63 -28.48 -25.00
C GLY A 952 2.56 -27.53 -24.43
N LEU A 953 1.60 -28.03 -23.66
CA LEU A 953 0.69 -27.17 -22.91
C LEU A 953 1.45 -26.38 -21.82
N PRO A 954 1.05 -25.13 -21.54
CA PRO A 954 1.50 -24.45 -20.33
C PRO A 954 0.98 -25.20 -19.09
N VAL A 955 1.68 -25.05 -17.96
CA VAL A 955 1.32 -25.71 -16.68
C VAL A 955 -0.16 -25.49 -16.32
N SER A 956 -0.67 -24.27 -16.53
CA SER A 956 -2.08 -23.93 -16.30
C SER A 956 -3.05 -24.74 -17.17
N GLY A 957 -2.72 -24.94 -18.44
CA GLY A 957 -3.50 -25.74 -19.38
C GLY A 957 -3.50 -27.23 -18.99
N GLU A 958 -2.36 -27.76 -18.55
CA GLU A 958 -2.25 -29.15 -18.11
C GLU A 958 -3.03 -29.39 -16.80
N VAL A 959 -2.90 -28.50 -15.81
CA VAL A 959 -3.66 -28.60 -14.54
C VAL A 959 -5.16 -28.58 -14.82
N MET A 960 -5.64 -27.64 -15.64
CA MET A 960 -7.06 -27.56 -16.00
C MET A 960 -7.57 -28.83 -16.70
N ALA A 961 -6.82 -29.36 -17.66
CA ALA A 961 -7.16 -30.59 -18.36
C ALA A 961 -7.34 -31.77 -17.39
N ARG A 962 -6.41 -31.89 -16.44
CA ARG A 962 -6.42 -32.95 -15.42
C ARG A 962 -7.56 -32.77 -14.42
N VAL A 963 -7.93 -31.54 -14.07
CA VAL A 963 -9.11 -31.28 -13.22
C VAL A 963 -10.41 -31.70 -13.93
N PHE A 964 -10.56 -31.46 -15.24
CA PHE A 964 -11.67 -32.03 -16.02
C PHE A 964 -11.69 -33.55 -16.01
N LEU A 965 -10.52 -34.16 -16.23
CA LEU A 965 -10.38 -35.61 -16.23
C LEU A 965 -10.75 -36.21 -14.87
N MET A 966 -10.23 -35.63 -13.77
CA MET A 966 -10.58 -36.00 -12.41
C MET A 966 -12.08 -35.93 -12.15
N SER A 967 -12.78 -34.88 -12.60
CA SER A 967 -14.25 -34.81 -12.46
C SER A 967 -14.96 -35.98 -13.14
N CYS A 968 -14.50 -36.38 -14.34
CA CYS A 968 -15.08 -37.51 -15.08
C CYS A 968 -14.78 -38.86 -14.41
N LEU A 969 -13.53 -39.06 -13.97
CA LEU A 969 -13.07 -40.26 -13.27
C LEU A 969 -13.81 -40.47 -11.94
N LEU A 970 -14.00 -39.39 -11.19
CA LEU A 970 -14.72 -39.42 -9.92
C LEU A 970 -16.17 -39.87 -10.11
N ARG A 971 -16.83 -39.43 -11.19
CA ARG A 971 -18.21 -39.83 -11.52
C ARG A 971 -18.32 -41.30 -11.90
N ASP A 972 -17.33 -41.83 -12.63
CA ASP A 972 -17.24 -43.25 -12.99
C ASP A 972 -16.80 -44.14 -11.81
N GLY A 973 -16.36 -43.56 -10.69
CA GLY A 973 -15.81 -44.29 -9.54
C GLY A 973 -14.37 -44.78 -9.73
N ASP A 974 -13.64 -44.30 -10.75
CA ASP A 974 -12.23 -44.63 -11.01
C ASP A 974 -11.28 -43.80 -10.14
N LEU A 975 -11.27 -44.12 -8.83
CA LEU A 975 -10.42 -43.45 -7.85
C LEU A 975 -8.92 -43.67 -8.07
N PRO A 976 -8.43 -44.86 -8.47
CA PRO A 976 -7.00 -45.03 -8.76
C PRO A 976 -6.56 -44.18 -9.94
N GLY A 977 -7.40 -44.01 -10.97
CA GLY A 977 -7.17 -43.03 -12.02
C GLY A 977 -7.11 -41.62 -11.46
N TRP A 978 -8.10 -41.24 -10.64
CA TRP A 978 -8.20 -39.92 -10.03
C TRP A 978 -6.97 -39.56 -9.18
N ASP A 979 -6.50 -40.47 -8.32
CA ASP A 979 -5.33 -40.25 -7.45
C ASP A 979 -4.05 -40.00 -8.25
N ARG A 980 -3.89 -40.68 -9.40
CA ARG A 980 -2.74 -40.44 -10.31
C ARG A 980 -2.79 -39.04 -10.91
N GLU A 981 -3.97 -38.58 -11.31
CA GLU A 981 -4.13 -37.24 -11.87
C GLU A 981 -3.92 -36.15 -10.81
N LEU A 982 -4.41 -36.35 -9.59
CA LEU A 982 -4.16 -35.43 -8.48
C LEU A 982 -2.66 -35.33 -8.17
N ALA A 983 -1.95 -36.46 -8.04
CA ALA A 983 -0.51 -36.46 -7.76
C ALA A 983 0.29 -35.73 -8.85
N ARG A 984 -0.16 -35.82 -10.11
CA ARG A 984 0.44 -35.06 -11.21
C ARG A 984 0.15 -33.56 -11.10
N CYS A 985 -1.06 -33.15 -10.74
CA CYS A 985 -1.40 -31.76 -10.46
C CYS A 985 -0.55 -31.20 -9.30
N GLU A 986 -0.37 -31.95 -8.21
CA GLU A 986 0.48 -31.54 -7.08
C GLU A 986 1.94 -31.35 -7.50
N THR A 987 2.48 -32.26 -8.31
CA THR A 987 3.82 -32.12 -8.89
C THR A 987 3.97 -30.85 -9.75
N LEU A 988 2.92 -30.51 -10.51
CA LEU A 988 2.90 -29.31 -11.35
C LEU A 988 2.83 -28.02 -10.51
N LEU A 989 2.08 -28.04 -9.41
CA LEU A 989 2.00 -26.92 -8.45
C LEU A 989 3.32 -26.71 -7.71
N ASP A 990 4.01 -27.78 -7.32
CA ASP A 990 5.33 -27.70 -6.68
C ASP A 990 6.37 -27.04 -7.61
N ALA A 991 6.28 -27.31 -8.92
CA ALA A 991 7.17 -26.74 -9.91
C ALA A 991 6.84 -25.28 -10.28
N ALA A 992 5.58 -24.86 -10.15
CA ALA A 992 5.10 -23.54 -10.53
C ALA A 992 3.92 -23.08 -9.65
N PRO A 993 4.17 -22.67 -8.39
CA PRO A 993 3.10 -22.32 -7.47
C PRO A 993 2.36 -21.07 -7.95
N ARG A 994 1.05 -21.21 -8.16
CA ARG A 994 0.14 -20.11 -8.55
C ARG A 994 -1.17 -20.26 -7.77
N PRO A 995 -1.62 -19.22 -7.04
CA PRO A 995 -2.83 -19.30 -6.22
C PRO A 995 -4.09 -19.73 -6.99
N GLU A 996 -4.21 -19.29 -8.24
CA GLU A 996 -5.31 -19.69 -9.12
C GLU A 996 -5.30 -21.20 -9.41
N LEU A 997 -4.16 -21.77 -9.80
CA LEU A 997 -4.03 -23.20 -10.10
C LEU A 997 -4.21 -24.05 -8.84
N GLU A 998 -3.74 -23.55 -7.70
CA GLU A 998 -3.93 -24.19 -6.41
C GLU A 998 -5.42 -24.28 -6.07
N SER A 999 -6.19 -23.19 -6.26
CA SER A 999 -7.64 -23.19 -6.05
C SER A 999 -8.35 -24.19 -6.98
N MET A 1000 -7.91 -24.33 -8.23
CA MET A 1000 -8.45 -25.34 -9.17
C MET A 1000 -8.26 -26.77 -8.67
N VAL A 1001 -7.07 -27.10 -8.16
CA VAL A 1001 -6.77 -28.44 -7.62
C VAL A 1001 -7.51 -28.68 -6.30
N ARG A 1002 -7.67 -27.66 -5.47
CA ARG A 1002 -8.43 -27.72 -4.21
C ARG A 1002 -9.90 -28.07 -4.42
N VAL A 1003 -10.52 -27.68 -5.55
CA VAL A 1003 -11.87 -28.13 -5.92
C VAL A 1003 -11.93 -29.66 -5.93
N ALA A 1004 -10.99 -30.32 -6.61
CA ALA A 1004 -10.94 -31.77 -6.67
C ALA A 1004 -10.66 -32.40 -5.29
N GLN A 1005 -9.71 -31.84 -4.52
CA GLN A 1005 -9.39 -32.31 -3.17
C GLN A 1005 -10.61 -32.23 -2.23
N THR A 1006 -11.42 -31.17 -2.36
CA THR A 1006 -12.66 -31.00 -1.58
C THR A 1006 -13.65 -32.14 -1.85
N ALA A 1007 -13.84 -32.52 -3.12
CA ALA A 1007 -14.66 -33.68 -3.51
C ALA A 1007 -14.22 -34.95 -2.78
N ARG A 1008 -12.91 -35.20 -2.75
CA ARG A 1008 -12.31 -36.37 -2.13
C ARG A 1008 -12.54 -36.39 -0.62
N SER A 1009 -12.28 -35.27 0.05
CA SER A 1009 -12.48 -35.15 1.51
C SER A 1009 -13.94 -35.34 1.92
N THR A 1010 -14.91 -34.80 1.15
CA THR A 1010 -16.34 -35.04 1.41
C THR A 1010 -16.77 -36.49 1.16
N LEU A 1011 -16.11 -37.19 0.23
CA LEU A 1011 -16.39 -38.59 -0.06
C LEU A 1011 -15.87 -39.52 1.04
N ASP A 1012 -14.65 -39.25 1.53
CA ASP A 1012 -13.98 -40.01 2.61
C ASP A 1012 -14.56 -39.73 4.00
N GLY A 1013 -15.32 -38.64 4.15
CA GLY A 1013 -15.89 -38.21 5.43
C GLY A 1013 -14.93 -37.39 6.30
N ARG A 1014 -13.93 -36.75 5.68
CA ARG A 1014 -12.99 -35.82 6.33
C ARG A 1014 -13.57 -34.40 6.28
N TRP A 1015 -14.60 -34.15 7.09
CA TRP A 1015 -15.41 -32.92 7.03
C TRP A 1015 -14.63 -31.66 7.41
N ASP A 1016 -13.82 -31.73 8.46
CA ASP A 1016 -13.03 -30.59 8.95
C ASP A 1016 -12.03 -30.14 7.87
N GLU A 1017 -11.36 -31.10 7.22
CA GLU A 1017 -10.46 -30.81 6.10
C GLU A 1017 -11.21 -30.21 4.89
N ALA A 1018 -12.41 -30.69 4.57
CA ALA A 1018 -13.24 -30.09 3.53
C ALA A 1018 -13.62 -28.63 3.88
N GLU A 1019 -13.96 -28.34 5.13
CA GLU A 1019 -14.27 -26.97 5.61
C GLU A 1019 -13.00 -26.08 5.63
N GLU A 1020 -11.84 -26.61 5.98
CA GLU A 1020 -10.55 -25.89 5.93
C GLU A 1020 -10.14 -25.52 4.49
N LEU A 1021 -10.29 -26.45 3.54
CA LEU A 1021 -10.04 -26.20 2.13
C LEU A 1021 -10.93 -25.07 1.59
N LEU A 1022 -12.21 -25.00 2.00
CA LEU A 1022 -13.11 -23.92 1.65
C LEU A 1022 -12.74 -22.57 2.30
N ALA A 1023 -12.37 -22.59 3.59
CA ALA A 1023 -12.03 -21.39 4.33
C ALA A 1023 -10.78 -20.68 3.77
N HIS A 1024 -9.85 -21.45 3.18
CA HIS A 1024 -8.67 -20.93 2.50
C HIS A 1024 -9.04 -20.19 1.20
N ASP A 1025 -9.87 -20.78 0.34
CA ASP A 1025 -10.29 -20.16 -0.92
C ASP A 1025 -11.02 -18.82 -0.73
N MET A 1026 -11.81 -18.69 0.36
CA MET A 1026 -12.48 -17.44 0.74
C MET A 1026 -11.52 -16.37 1.29
N ARG A 1027 -10.35 -16.75 1.82
CA ARG A 1027 -9.35 -15.82 2.40
C ARG A 1027 -8.42 -15.21 1.35
N PHE A 1028 -8.17 -15.92 0.26
CA PHE A 1028 -7.22 -15.50 -0.79
C PHE A 1028 -7.92 -14.98 -2.06
N GLY A 1029 -9.24 -14.75 -2.01
CA GLY A 1029 -9.99 -14.15 -3.11
C GLY A 1029 -9.96 -15.01 -4.36
N SER A 1030 -10.44 -16.25 -4.28
CA SER A 1030 -10.45 -17.14 -5.44
C SER A 1030 -11.15 -16.48 -6.62
N THR A 1031 -10.45 -16.40 -7.74
CA THR A 1031 -10.95 -15.94 -9.05
C THR A 1031 -11.84 -16.98 -9.73
N VAL A 1032 -12.05 -18.11 -9.04
CA VAL A 1032 -12.92 -19.22 -9.41
C VAL A 1032 -14.36 -18.75 -9.41
N TRP A 1033 -14.95 -18.77 -10.61
CA TRP A 1033 -16.34 -18.46 -10.82
C TRP A 1033 -17.23 -19.46 -10.08
N GLY A 1034 -18.30 -18.99 -9.40
CA GLY A 1034 -19.19 -19.85 -8.61
C GLY A 1034 -18.67 -20.24 -7.22
N SER A 1035 -17.68 -19.52 -6.66
CA SER A 1035 -17.14 -19.77 -5.30
C SER A 1035 -18.22 -19.85 -4.22
N ARG A 1036 -19.25 -19.00 -4.28
CA ARG A 1036 -20.38 -19.02 -3.33
C ARG A 1036 -21.27 -20.25 -3.51
N PHE A 1037 -21.56 -20.67 -4.74
CA PHE A 1037 -22.26 -21.93 -5.00
C PHE A 1037 -21.47 -23.12 -4.46
N ARG A 1038 -20.16 -23.15 -4.72
CA ARG A 1038 -19.26 -24.19 -4.19
C ARG A 1038 -19.29 -24.24 -2.67
N TYR A 1039 -19.10 -23.10 -2.01
CA TYR A 1039 -19.15 -22.98 -0.56
C TYR A 1039 -20.46 -23.54 0.01
N LEU A 1040 -21.60 -23.11 -0.52
CA LEU A 1040 -22.91 -23.51 -0.03
C LEU A 1040 -23.18 -25.01 -0.24
N VAL A 1041 -22.87 -25.56 -1.41
CA VAL A 1041 -23.09 -26.99 -1.71
C VAL A 1041 -22.16 -27.90 -0.90
N THR A 1042 -20.88 -27.55 -0.77
CA THR A 1042 -19.94 -28.34 0.02
C THR A 1042 -20.28 -28.28 1.50
N THR A 1043 -20.56 -27.09 2.05
CA THR A 1043 -20.94 -26.93 3.46
C THR A 1043 -22.26 -27.64 3.74
N PHE A 1044 -23.26 -27.54 2.85
CA PHE A 1044 -24.50 -28.31 2.94
C PHE A 1044 -24.20 -29.81 2.97
N THR A 1045 -23.31 -30.30 2.11
CA THR A 1045 -22.91 -31.72 2.09
C THR A 1045 -22.30 -32.16 3.42
N CYS A 1046 -21.40 -31.36 4.00
CA CYS A 1046 -20.79 -31.63 5.31
C CYS A 1046 -21.85 -31.63 6.43
N ARG A 1047 -22.67 -30.58 6.53
CA ARG A 1047 -23.72 -30.43 7.55
C ARG A 1047 -24.78 -31.51 7.42
N ARG A 1048 -25.16 -31.88 6.20
CA ARG A 1048 -26.06 -33.00 5.91
C ARG A 1048 -25.51 -34.33 6.42
N ALA A 1049 -24.24 -34.62 6.15
CA ALA A 1049 -23.61 -35.83 6.66
C ALA A 1049 -23.58 -35.87 8.21
N GLN A 1050 -23.43 -34.71 8.84
CA GLN A 1050 -23.41 -34.53 10.30
C GLN A 1050 -24.81 -34.45 10.96
N GLY A 1051 -25.90 -34.40 10.19
CA GLY A 1051 -27.26 -34.22 10.72
C GLY A 1051 -27.56 -32.79 11.20
N ARG A 1052 -26.81 -31.80 10.70
CA ARG A 1052 -26.85 -30.37 11.10
C ARG A 1052 -27.45 -29.45 10.04
N VAL A 1053 -28.27 -30.00 9.15
CA VAL A 1053 -28.93 -29.25 8.05
C VAL A 1053 -29.69 -28.00 8.51
N PRO A 1054 -30.42 -27.99 9.66
CA PRO A 1054 -31.17 -26.80 10.10
C PRO A 1054 -30.32 -25.53 10.25
N GLU A 1055 -29.02 -25.66 10.52
CA GLU A 1055 -28.10 -24.52 10.66
C GLU A 1055 -27.89 -23.74 9.36
N MET A 1056 -28.14 -24.37 8.21
CA MET A 1056 -27.92 -23.78 6.89
C MET A 1056 -29.22 -23.39 6.16
N LEU A 1057 -30.39 -23.73 6.71
CA LEU A 1057 -31.65 -23.63 6.00
C LEU A 1057 -31.93 -22.19 5.52
N ASP A 1058 -31.85 -21.22 6.42
CA ASP A 1058 -32.14 -19.82 6.12
C ASP A 1058 -31.15 -19.25 5.08
N GLU A 1059 -29.87 -19.58 5.21
CA GLU A 1059 -28.83 -19.16 4.27
C GLU A 1059 -29.04 -19.75 2.88
N LEU A 1060 -29.34 -21.04 2.78
CA LEU A 1060 -29.61 -21.72 1.51
C LEU A 1060 -30.86 -21.17 0.83
N VAL A 1061 -31.92 -20.90 1.58
CA VAL A 1061 -33.18 -20.33 1.04
C VAL A 1061 -32.95 -18.90 0.56
N SER A 1062 -32.25 -18.08 1.34
CA SER A 1062 -31.88 -16.72 0.94
C SER A 1062 -31.04 -16.72 -0.34
N ALA A 1063 -29.98 -17.55 -0.37
CA ALA A 1063 -29.09 -17.64 -1.52
C ALA A 1063 -29.79 -18.18 -2.78
N ALA A 1064 -30.68 -19.17 -2.63
CA ALA A 1064 -31.46 -19.73 -3.75
C ALA A 1064 -32.45 -18.73 -4.38
N GLY A 1065 -32.75 -17.62 -3.69
CA GLY A 1065 -33.53 -16.51 -4.23
C GLY A 1065 -32.77 -15.68 -5.27
N GLU A 1066 -31.44 -15.71 -5.26
CA GLU A 1066 -30.61 -14.96 -6.21
C GLU A 1066 -30.60 -15.66 -7.60
N PRO A 1067 -30.75 -14.91 -8.71
CA PRO A 1067 -30.80 -15.51 -10.05
C PRO A 1067 -29.59 -16.39 -10.40
N ASP A 1068 -28.38 -15.93 -10.10
CA ASP A 1068 -27.12 -16.65 -10.41
C ASP A 1068 -26.92 -17.92 -9.57
N LEU A 1069 -27.68 -18.05 -8.47
CA LEU A 1069 -27.66 -19.21 -7.56
C LEU A 1069 -28.94 -20.04 -7.67
N ALA A 1070 -29.70 -19.90 -8.76
CA ALA A 1070 -30.88 -20.72 -9.04
C ALA A 1070 -30.64 -22.24 -8.90
N PRO A 1071 -29.46 -22.81 -9.22
CA PRO A 1071 -29.19 -24.23 -8.97
C PRO A 1071 -29.24 -24.67 -7.50
N LEU A 1072 -29.22 -23.74 -6.53
CA LEU A 1072 -29.40 -24.06 -5.12
C LEU A 1072 -30.87 -24.30 -4.74
N ARG A 1073 -31.85 -23.94 -5.58
CA ARG A 1073 -33.27 -24.07 -5.25
C ARG A 1073 -33.66 -25.50 -4.86
N PRO A 1074 -33.28 -26.56 -5.62
CA PRO A 1074 -33.58 -27.92 -5.19
C PRO A 1074 -32.81 -28.33 -3.92
N VAL A 1075 -31.61 -27.78 -3.70
CA VAL A 1075 -30.81 -28.03 -2.49
C VAL A 1075 -31.48 -27.41 -1.26
N ALA A 1076 -32.01 -26.19 -1.38
CA ALA A 1076 -32.77 -25.53 -0.32
C ALA A 1076 -34.09 -26.25 -0.02
N VAL A 1077 -34.78 -26.76 -1.04
CA VAL A 1077 -35.97 -27.61 -0.88
C VAL A 1077 -35.61 -28.90 -0.13
N LEU A 1078 -34.52 -29.58 -0.52
CA LEU A 1078 -34.04 -30.78 0.19
C LEU A 1078 -33.66 -30.44 1.64
N ALA A 1079 -33.01 -29.31 1.87
CA ALA A 1079 -32.66 -28.86 3.22
C ALA A 1079 -33.91 -28.65 4.09
N ALA A 1080 -34.99 -28.07 3.54
CA ALA A 1080 -36.25 -27.91 4.24
C ALA A 1080 -36.92 -29.26 4.58
N VAL A 1081 -36.84 -30.25 3.67
CA VAL A 1081 -37.31 -31.62 3.92
C VAL A 1081 -36.52 -32.28 5.06
N GLU A 1082 -35.19 -32.17 5.03
CA GLU A 1082 -34.31 -32.78 6.04
C GLU A 1082 -34.31 -32.04 7.39
N ALA A 1083 -34.72 -30.76 7.40
CA ALA A 1083 -34.95 -29.98 8.62
C ALA A 1083 -36.36 -30.18 9.22
N ASP A 1084 -37.14 -31.16 8.73
CA ASP A 1084 -38.51 -31.45 9.16
C ASP A 1084 -39.44 -30.22 9.01
N ARG A 1085 -39.39 -29.58 7.83
CA ARG A 1085 -40.24 -28.44 7.42
C ARG A 1085 -40.95 -28.73 6.09
N PRO A 1086 -41.78 -29.79 6.00
CA PRO A 1086 -42.40 -30.19 4.72
C PRO A 1086 -43.39 -29.16 4.15
N ALA A 1087 -44.00 -28.30 4.99
CA ALA A 1087 -44.85 -27.22 4.51
C ALA A 1087 -44.04 -26.16 3.74
N MET A 1088 -42.91 -25.74 4.31
CA MET A 1088 -41.97 -24.82 3.68
C MET A 1088 -41.40 -25.41 2.39
N ALA A 1089 -41.01 -26.69 2.38
CA ALA A 1089 -40.52 -27.36 1.18
C ALA A 1089 -41.54 -27.31 0.03
N ARG A 1090 -42.84 -27.53 0.30
CA ARG A 1090 -43.90 -27.41 -0.71
C ARG A 1090 -44.13 -25.98 -1.17
N GLU A 1091 -44.02 -25.01 -0.27
CA GLU A 1091 -44.10 -23.58 -0.62
C GLU A 1091 -42.97 -23.18 -1.57
N LEU A 1092 -41.73 -23.59 -1.27
CA LEU A 1092 -40.56 -23.35 -2.11
C LEU A 1092 -40.70 -24.02 -3.48
N ILE A 1093 -41.24 -25.25 -3.54
CA ILE A 1093 -41.56 -25.92 -4.81
C ILE A 1093 -42.62 -25.13 -5.60
N GLY A 1094 -43.66 -24.62 -4.93
CA GLY A 1094 -44.67 -23.78 -5.56
C GLY A 1094 -44.11 -22.47 -6.11
N LEU A 1095 -43.09 -21.91 -5.45
CA LEU A 1095 -42.43 -20.67 -5.84
C LEU A 1095 -41.49 -20.85 -7.04
N TRP A 1096 -40.71 -21.94 -7.06
CA TRP A 1096 -39.60 -22.11 -8.00
C TRP A 1096 -39.83 -23.17 -9.08
N GLY A 1097 -40.83 -24.04 -8.89
CA GLY A 1097 -41.09 -25.17 -9.77
C GLY A 1097 -40.13 -26.35 -9.56
N THR A 1098 -40.30 -27.35 -10.41
CA THR A 1098 -39.59 -28.65 -10.36
C THR A 1098 -38.80 -28.95 -11.64
N GLU A 1099 -38.60 -27.94 -12.49
CA GLU A 1099 -37.90 -28.14 -13.75
C GLU A 1099 -36.42 -28.48 -13.50
N ILE A 1100 -35.89 -29.42 -14.28
CA ILE A 1100 -34.50 -29.86 -14.18
C ILE A 1100 -33.79 -29.45 -15.47
N PRO A 1101 -32.84 -28.50 -15.39
CA PRO A 1101 -32.07 -28.04 -16.55
C PRO A 1101 -31.26 -29.17 -17.21
N ASP A 1102 -31.12 -29.11 -18.54
CA ASP A 1102 -30.25 -29.99 -19.34
C ASP A 1102 -28.84 -29.38 -19.51
N ASP A 1103 -28.17 -29.13 -18.39
CA ASP A 1103 -26.86 -28.48 -18.32
C ASP A 1103 -25.94 -29.16 -17.27
N TRP A 1104 -24.85 -28.49 -16.88
CA TRP A 1104 -23.84 -29.03 -15.97
C TRP A 1104 -24.35 -29.35 -14.55
N VAL A 1105 -25.48 -28.77 -14.11
CA VAL A 1105 -26.05 -29.10 -12.78
C VAL A 1105 -27.01 -30.28 -12.84
N GLY A 1106 -27.52 -30.65 -14.03
CA GLY A 1106 -28.53 -31.69 -14.19
C GLY A 1106 -28.15 -33.02 -13.52
N ASP A 1107 -26.92 -33.49 -13.71
CA ASP A 1107 -26.40 -34.74 -13.14
C ASP A 1107 -26.40 -34.76 -11.60
N PHE A 1108 -26.37 -33.60 -10.96
CA PHE A 1108 -26.43 -33.47 -9.51
C PHE A 1108 -27.86 -33.21 -9.02
N LEU A 1109 -28.63 -32.41 -9.74
CA LEU A 1109 -29.98 -32.03 -9.36
C LEU A 1109 -30.99 -33.15 -9.55
N ILE A 1110 -30.81 -34.07 -10.50
CA ILE A 1110 -31.69 -35.26 -10.64
C ILE A 1110 -31.65 -36.10 -9.35
N PRO A 1111 -30.47 -36.48 -8.79
CA PRO A 1111 -30.38 -37.10 -7.47
C PRO A 1111 -31.00 -36.30 -6.33
N VAL A 1112 -30.79 -34.97 -6.28
CA VAL A 1112 -31.37 -34.09 -5.25
C VAL A 1112 -32.90 -34.15 -5.29
N TRP A 1113 -33.48 -33.96 -6.47
CA TRP A 1113 -34.92 -34.09 -6.67
C TRP A 1113 -35.42 -35.50 -6.39
N GLY A 1114 -34.63 -36.54 -6.66
CA GLY A 1114 -34.94 -37.93 -6.28
C GLY A 1114 -35.16 -38.09 -4.78
N LEU A 1115 -34.29 -37.49 -3.97
CA LEU A 1115 -34.43 -37.50 -2.51
C LEU A 1115 -35.65 -36.71 -2.02
N VAL A 1116 -35.94 -35.56 -2.64
CA VAL A 1116 -37.14 -34.77 -2.35
C VAL A 1116 -38.41 -35.55 -2.72
N ALA A 1117 -38.45 -36.13 -3.92
CA ALA A 1117 -39.56 -36.91 -4.45
C ALA A 1117 -39.87 -38.13 -3.57
N ALA A 1118 -38.83 -38.85 -3.11
CA ALA A 1118 -39.00 -39.99 -2.21
C ALA A 1118 -39.72 -39.63 -0.90
N ARG A 1119 -39.67 -38.36 -0.46
CA ARG A 1119 -40.29 -37.87 0.79
C ARG A 1119 -41.61 -37.13 0.58
N LEU A 1120 -41.74 -36.37 -0.50
CA LEU A 1120 -42.89 -35.50 -0.75
C LEU A 1120 -43.83 -36.00 -1.85
N GLY A 1121 -43.41 -37.00 -2.64
CA GLY A 1121 -44.14 -37.47 -3.83
C GLY A 1121 -44.15 -36.48 -4.99
N THR A 1122 -43.36 -35.41 -4.92
CA THR A 1122 -43.21 -34.40 -5.97
C THR A 1122 -41.73 -33.97 -6.05
N PRO A 1123 -41.12 -33.92 -7.26
CA PRO A 1123 -41.63 -34.35 -8.57
C PRO A 1123 -41.97 -35.85 -8.59
N ASP A 1124 -42.58 -36.37 -9.68
CA ASP A 1124 -42.99 -37.77 -9.76
C ASP A 1124 -41.80 -38.72 -9.46
N PRO A 1125 -41.85 -39.51 -8.36
CA PRO A 1125 -40.77 -40.42 -8.00
C PRO A 1125 -40.48 -41.47 -9.07
N ARG A 1126 -41.49 -41.87 -9.86
CA ARG A 1126 -41.34 -42.87 -10.92
C ARG A 1126 -40.52 -42.34 -12.09
N ASP A 1127 -40.75 -41.08 -12.50
CA ASP A 1127 -39.97 -40.42 -13.54
C ASP A 1127 -38.49 -40.33 -13.14
N LEU A 1128 -38.22 -39.82 -11.93
CA LEU A 1128 -36.85 -39.69 -11.42
C LEU A 1128 -36.15 -41.04 -11.25
N TYR A 1129 -36.87 -42.08 -10.84
CA TYR A 1129 -36.34 -43.45 -10.80
C TYR A 1129 -35.90 -43.91 -12.19
N HIS A 1130 -36.75 -43.78 -13.21
CA HIS A 1130 -36.41 -44.16 -14.59
C HIS A 1130 -35.25 -43.35 -15.17
N ARG A 1131 -35.14 -42.06 -14.83
CA ARG A 1131 -34.02 -41.20 -15.25
C ARG A 1131 -32.68 -41.57 -14.61
N LEU A 1132 -32.69 -42.08 -13.37
CA LEU A 1132 -31.47 -42.42 -12.62
C LEU A 1132 -30.95 -43.84 -12.88
N VAL A 1133 -31.82 -44.78 -13.27
CA VAL A 1133 -31.43 -46.19 -13.54
C VAL A 1133 -30.26 -46.33 -14.52
N PRO A 1134 -30.17 -45.59 -15.65
CA PRO A 1134 -29.02 -45.65 -16.56
C PRO A 1134 -27.69 -45.27 -15.92
N TYR A 1135 -27.71 -44.55 -14.80
CA TYR A 1135 -26.54 -44.00 -14.10
C TYR A 1135 -26.36 -44.62 -12.70
N ALA A 1136 -26.98 -45.78 -12.46
CA ALA A 1136 -27.03 -46.39 -11.13
C ALA A 1136 -25.64 -46.73 -10.56
N ASP A 1137 -24.72 -47.18 -11.43
CA ASP A 1137 -23.34 -47.52 -11.09
C ASP A 1137 -22.40 -46.31 -10.97
N GLN A 1138 -22.88 -45.08 -11.21
CA GLN A 1138 -22.08 -43.86 -11.10
C GLN A 1138 -22.15 -43.25 -9.70
N PHE A 1139 -21.25 -42.32 -9.42
CA PHE A 1139 -21.30 -41.48 -8.23
C PHE A 1139 -22.05 -40.16 -8.49
N VAL A 1140 -22.79 -39.72 -7.47
CA VAL A 1140 -23.46 -38.43 -7.43
C VAL A 1140 -22.41 -37.34 -7.16
N VAL A 1141 -22.01 -36.63 -8.21
CA VAL A 1141 -20.97 -35.59 -8.17
C VAL A 1141 -21.55 -34.24 -8.58
N ALA A 1142 -21.35 -33.22 -7.75
CA ALA A 1142 -21.73 -31.83 -8.02
C ALA A 1142 -20.66 -31.11 -8.86
N GLY A 1143 -21.04 -30.65 -10.06
CA GLY A 1143 -20.17 -29.89 -10.96
C GLY A 1143 -18.80 -30.55 -11.18
N MET A 1144 -17.73 -29.76 -11.07
CA MET A 1144 -16.33 -30.19 -11.25
C MET A 1144 -15.75 -30.99 -10.07
N GLY A 1145 -16.59 -31.51 -9.18
CA GLY A 1145 -16.16 -32.14 -7.93
C GLY A 1145 -16.30 -31.22 -6.71
N THR A 1146 -17.28 -30.32 -6.70
CA THR A 1146 -17.59 -29.50 -5.51
C THR A 1146 -17.98 -30.37 -4.31
N ALA A 1147 -18.70 -31.46 -4.56
CA ALA A 1147 -19.12 -32.44 -3.55
C ALA A 1147 -19.37 -33.79 -4.21
N CYS A 1148 -19.19 -34.87 -3.44
CA CYS A 1148 -19.53 -36.23 -3.88
C CYS A 1148 -20.36 -36.97 -2.81
N TRP A 1149 -21.54 -37.46 -3.18
CA TRP A 1149 -22.48 -38.14 -2.28
C TRP A 1149 -22.39 -39.66 -2.32
N GLY A 1150 -21.41 -40.22 -3.06
CA GLY A 1150 -21.27 -41.66 -3.24
C GLY A 1150 -22.21 -42.19 -4.33
N SER A 1151 -22.67 -43.43 -4.20
CA SER A 1151 -23.31 -44.17 -5.29
C SER A 1151 -24.76 -43.73 -5.49
N THR A 1152 -25.15 -43.53 -6.75
CA THR A 1152 -26.52 -43.20 -7.17
C THR A 1152 -27.54 -44.25 -6.68
N HIS A 1153 -27.11 -45.49 -6.48
CA HIS A 1153 -27.94 -46.55 -5.89
C HIS A 1153 -28.57 -46.16 -4.54
N LEU A 1154 -27.96 -45.28 -3.73
CA LEU A 1154 -28.60 -44.82 -2.50
C LEU A 1154 -29.86 -44.01 -2.76
N VAL A 1155 -29.88 -43.16 -3.80
CA VAL A 1155 -31.06 -42.39 -4.17
C VAL A 1155 -32.11 -43.28 -4.82
N LEU A 1156 -31.70 -44.22 -5.68
CA LEU A 1156 -32.58 -45.20 -6.28
C LEU A 1156 -33.26 -46.10 -5.23
N ALA A 1157 -32.56 -46.42 -4.14
CA ALA A 1157 -33.13 -47.17 -3.02
C ALA A 1157 -34.25 -46.38 -2.31
N GLU A 1158 -34.05 -45.10 -2.02
CA GLU A 1158 -35.08 -44.23 -1.41
C GLU A 1158 -36.31 -44.10 -2.33
N LEU A 1159 -36.08 -43.89 -3.63
CA LEU A 1159 -37.15 -43.83 -4.62
C LEU A 1159 -37.92 -45.15 -4.72
N ALA A 1160 -37.23 -46.29 -4.79
CA ALA A 1160 -37.85 -47.61 -4.82
C ALA A 1160 -38.72 -47.88 -3.58
N ARG A 1161 -38.25 -47.49 -2.37
CA ARG A 1161 -39.08 -47.57 -1.14
C ARG A 1161 -40.33 -46.69 -1.24
N SER A 1162 -40.21 -45.46 -1.73
CA SER A 1162 -41.36 -44.57 -1.91
C SER A 1162 -42.38 -45.08 -2.94
N LEU A 1163 -41.94 -45.93 -3.86
CA LEU A 1163 -42.76 -46.61 -4.87
C LEU A 1163 -43.26 -47.99 -4.42
N GLU A 1164 -43.02 -48.36 -3.15
CA GLU A 1164 -43.41 -49.66 -2.57
C GLU A 1164 -42.75 -50.88 -3.26
N ASP A 1165 -41.57 -50.71 -3.88
CA ASP A 1165 -40.75 -51.79 -4.45
C ASP A 1165 -39.56 -52.15 -3.53
N ASP A 1166 -39.87 -52.89 -2.48
CA ASP A 1166 -38.88 -53.36 -1.50
C ASP A 1166 -37.79 -54.26 -2.11
N GLY A 1167 -38.10 -54.94 -3.21
CA GLY A 1167 -37.16 -55.81 -3.92
C GLY A 1167 -36.05 -54.99 -4.57
N ALA A 1168 -36.44 -53.99 -5.35
CA ALA A 1168 -35.52 -53.05 -5.98
C ALA A 1168 -34.75 -52.24 -4.94
N ALA A 1169 -35.42 -51.77 -3.87
CA ALA A 1169 -34.77 -51.03 -2.79
C ALA A 1169 -33.62 -51.83 -2.15
N ARG A 1170 -33.85 -53.10 -1.78
CA ARG A 1170 -32.80 -53.97 -1.22
C ARG A 1170 -31.66 -54.23 -2.20
N ALA A 1171 -31.96 -54.45 -3.48
CA ALA A 1171 -30.95 -54.66 -4.51
C ALA A 1171 -30.03 -53.43 -4.64
N HIS A 1172 -30.61 -52.24 -4.67
CA HIS A 1172 -29.86 -50.98 -4.74
C HIS A 1172 -29.02 -50.71 -3.48
N VAL A 1173 -29.55 -50.94 -2.27
CA VAL A 1173 -28.76 -50.85 -1.04
C VAL A 1173 -27.56 -51.80 -1.07
N SER A 1174 -27.76 -53.05 -1.52
CA SER A 1174 -26.67 -54.02 -1.65
C SER A 1174 -25.61 -53.58 -2.66
N ALA A 1175 -26.03 -53.00 -3.79
CA ALA A 1175 -25.12 -52.49 -4.82
C ALA A 1175 -24.32 -51.28 -4.32
N ALA A 1176 -24.97 -50.32 -3.65
CA ALA A 1176 -24.32 -49.18 -3.01
C ALA A 1176 -23.28 -49.63 -1.98
N HIS A 1177 -23.64 -50.57 -1.10
CA HIS A 1177 -22.73 -51.11 -0.09
C HIS A 1177 -21.52 -51.79 -0.72
N LYS A 1178 -21.72 -52.60 -1.76
CA LYS A 1178 -20.63 -53.25 -2.52
C LYS A 1178 -19.69 -52.21 -3.12
N ALA A 1179 -20.23 -51.17 -3.76
CA ALA A 1179 -19.44 -50.09 -4.33
C ALA A 1179 -18.61 -49.38 -3.24
N HIS A 1180 -19.24 -48.92 -2.16
CA HIS A 1180 -18.55 -48.20 -1.08
C HIS A 1180 -17.49 -49.03 -0.37
N LYS A 1181 -17.75 -50.33 -0.16
CA LYS A 1181 -16.76 -51.24 0.43
C LYS A 1181 -15.56 -51.47 -0.50
N THR A 1182 -15.80 -51.65 -1.80
CA THR A 1182 -14.73 -51.84 -2.80
C THR A 1182 -13.81 -50.62 -2.85
N HIS A 1183 -14.36 -49.43 -2.66
CA HIS A 1183 -13.63 -48.17 -2.70
C HIS A 1183 -13.16 -47.64 -1.33
N GLY A 1184 -13.35 -48.39 -0.23
CA GLY A 1184 -12.80 -48.04 1.08
C GLY A 1184 -13.53 -46.94 1.85
N PHE A 1185 -14.79 -46.62 1.50
CA PHE A 1185 -15.57 -45.56 2.16
C PHE A 1185 -16.19 -46.02 3.49
N GLY A 1186 -15.35 -46.16 4.53
CA GLY A 1186 -15.71 -46.73 5.83
C GLY A 1186 -16.92 -46.08 6.51
N TYR A 1187 -17.03 -44.74 6.51
CA TYR A 1187 -18.18 -44.02 7.07
C TYR A 1187 -19.50 -44.34 6.33
N ARG A 1188 -19.45 -44.39 4.99
CA ARG A 1188 -20.64 -44.70 4.16
C ARG A 1188 -21.02 -46.17 4.21
N ALA A 1189 -20.02 -47.06 4.29
CA ALA A 1189 -20.23 -48.50 4.46
C ALA A 1189 -20.72 -48.88 5.86
N SER A 1190 -20.46 -48.05 6.88
CA SER A 1190 -20.85 -48.27 8.28
C SER A 1190 -22.19 -47.65 8.69
N ARG A 1191 -22.77 -46.75 7.89
CA ARG A 1191 -24.22 -46.47 7.91
C ARG A 1191 -24.99 -47.72 7.44
N ARG A 1192 -24.98 -48.78 8.27
CA ARG A 1192 -25.83 -49.97 8.19
C ARG A 1192 -27.29 -49.52 8.07
N ALA A 1193 -28.12 -50.15 7.24
CA ALA A 1193 -28.70 -51.48 7.47
C ALA A 1193 -29.45 -51.64 8.82
N GLU A 1194 -29.69 -50.55 9.57
CA GLU A 1194 -30.39 -50.56 10.87
C GLU A 1194 -31.49 -49.48 11.02
N ASP A 1195 -31.95 -48.87 9.92
CA ASP A 1195 -33.25 -48.16 9.92
C ASP A 1195 -34.20 -48.89 8.96
N PRO A 1196 -35.34 -49.43 9.45
CA PRO A 1196 -36.32 -50.17 8.65
C PRO A 1196 -36.82 -49.43 7.42
#